data_AF-A0AAD9YBZ0-F1
#
_entry.id   AF-A0AAD9YBZ0-F1
#
_cell.length_a   1.000
_cell.length_b   1.000
_cell.length_c   1.000
_cell.angle_alpha   90.00
_cell.angle_beta   90.00
_cell.angle_gamma   90.00
#
_symmetry.space_group_name_H-M   'P 1'
#
loop_
_entity.id
_entity.type
_entity.pdbx_description
1 polymer ?
#
loop_
_entity_poly.entity_id
_entity_poly.type
_entity_poly.pdbx_seq_one_letter_code
_entity_poly.pdbx_strand_id
1 'polypeptide(L)'
;MCENTYTTETASIERAPGPLFEQRVRNLFHENSGRDTGSPEQDSPEMRTTHDEQQDAPFTPEWTSTEELIRGIPPQIMPGEAESNRLLGLFNDYMSGNQHFIDQRTFADNLTLLFQNQATRAKQMKTPWFTLYLLVMAMGKLMEADRRIYDGPPGAFYFAEAMKRFPPLHSISEYGIVGVEILCLATTYLQWCDRKKDSYFFVGTAVRLALTLGCNLPFAEQQCLPSERAHRTRIWWTAYMLDQRISAGLGLPASVDDRQITFDLPGPSPGFESPEALNINVRIARATSEIMTSLYSNGGLSQGDLIKKMRNVLQSLYDTGRSIPLNIAIDFKNKELEVTRSGSSLYLRLFSAIILCIRPILLQKVKDKVQDTQKQIVTPAISQLCLLCNEAALRTIRILYAMKKQDEIGLAPFAFFDLDAAFSAAFVLIMRGFAHKNDSQKPPPQELHQAVEVLEYLSAAGNNAASHRLKEIKQLEAHVWGSRYFPPEKDGDVQMKDSGTPHGEPHAGGSGAQGTPGQSVEGSGSQVVLSPPDPSPSTQPSWDGEMFGTESAESYDPDQLFGLDLNGSLGQEFSLEAEGIYASFNDPTLPLTGVDQLDWAELEKMMAPGGSKVNYRKLPHRIMTQSTGNVAILGAGSEATKLILTEEAVKFLAIVHRSFEPTRRKLLKLREQRQIETDQGRLPDFLPETKHIRDDNNWKGAAPAPGLVDRRVEITGPTDRKMVVNALNSDVWAYMADFEDSNGPTWDNMVQGQANLYDAIRRQVDFKLGEKEYKLRTDRTLPTLICRTRGWHLDEKHFTVDGEAMSGALFDFGLYFFHNAKELISRGTGPYFYLPKMESHLEARLWNDVFNMAQDYVGIPRGTIRATVLIETISAAFEMDEIIYELRDHSSGLNCGRWDYIFTFIKRFRNRPGFILPDRADVTMTVPFMDAYVKLLISTCHRRGVHAMGGMAALIPRKDDPAANAKAMESVRADKLREVKAGHDGTWVAHPALASIASEVFNEHMPTANQIFVRPEVNVTRDDLLNSVVPGKITDDGVKKNLHICLAYMEGWLRGVGCSAINYLMEDAATAEVSRTQLWQWVKHGVSTAEGTKLDKTCVLGTLDQLTKELAASAPANNKFELAAKYLRPQVTGEDYASFVTTLLYDEITSISPSGKL
;
A
#
# COMPACT_ATOMS: atom_id res chain seq x y z
N MET A 1 -9.57 -48.38 27.56
CA MET A 1 -8.12 -48.07 27.41
C MET A 1 -8.06 -47.00 26.33
N CYS A 2 -8.14 -45.70 26.68
CA CYS A 2 -7.01 -44.81 27.02
C CYS A 2 -5.96 -44.88 25.88
N GLU A 3 -5.67 -43.85 25.09
CA GLU A 3 -5.43 -42.43 25.41
C GLU A 3 -5.75 -41.44 24.26
N ASN A 4 -5.96 -40.18 24.67
CA ASN A 4 -6.17 -38.97 23.86
C ASN A 4 -4.89 -38.46 23.20
N THR A 5 -5.01 -37.82 22.03
CA THR A 5 -4.13 -36.72 21.59
C THR A 5 -4.94 -35.67 20.83
N TYR A 6 -5.03 -34.48 21.42
CA TYR A 6 -5.50 -33.24 20.79
C TYR A 6 -4.33 -32.56 20.08
N THR A 7 -4.53 -32.08 18.86
CA THR A 7 -3.64 -31.10 18.19
C THR A 7 -4.45 -29.89 17.76
N THR A 8 -4.20 -28.78 18.44
CA THR A 8 -4.66 -27.41 18.14
C THR A 8 -3.73 -26.76 17.12
N GLU A 9 -4.25 -26.34 15.96
CA GLU A 9 -3.53 -25.48 15.01
C GLU A 9 -3.88 -24.01 15.24
N THR A 10 -2.89 -23.25 15.70
CA THR A 10 -2.91 -21.79 15.84
C THR A 10 -2.54 -21.12 14.52
N ALA A 11 -3.45 -20.34 13.93
CA ALA A 11 -3.20 -19.53 12.73
C ALA A 11 -2.29 -18.33 13.05
N SER A 12 -1.15 -18.23 12.37
CA SER A 12 -0.18 -17.14 12.50
C SER A 12 -0.61 -15.90 11.72
N ILE A 13 -0.67 -14.75 12.38
CA ILE A 13 -0.95 -13.43 11.79
C ILE A 13 0.35 -12.85 11.23
N GLU A 14 0.41 -12.57 9.91
CA GLU A 14 1.57 -11.97 9.24
C GLU A 14 1.51 -10.41 9.24
N ARG A 15 2.43 -9.74 9.96
CA ARG A 15 2.53 -8.26 10.16
C ARG A 15 3.29 -7.44 9.06
N ALA A 16 2.63 -6.82 8.09
CA ALA A 16 3.32 -6.09 6.99
C ALA A 16 4.41 -5.04 7.40
N PRO A 17 5.51 -4.88 6.62
CA PRO A 17 6.60 -3.95 6.93
C PRO A 17 6.33 -2.46 6.57
N GLY A 18 6.75 -1.57 7.48
CA GLY A 18 7.24 -0.19 7.31
C GLY A 18 6.54 0.80 6.38
N PRO A 19 6.95 0.96 5.10
CA PRO A 19 6.48 2.08 4.28
C PRO A 19 5.03 1.93 3.86
N LEU A 20 4.53 0.71 3.78
CA LEU A 20 3.10 0.43 3.57
C LEU A 20 2.27 0.90 4.77
N PHE A 21 2.88 0.95 5.95
CA PHE A 21 2.28 1.55 7.14
C PHE A 21 2.44 3.08 7.14
N GLU A 22 3.61 3.61 6.75
CA GLU A 22 3.88 5.06 6.69
C GLU A 22 2.99 5.79 5.67
N GLN A 23 2.71 5.15 4.54
CA GLN A 23 1.80 5.65 3.50
C GLN A 23 0.33 5.57 3.97
N ARG A 24 -0.03 4.53 4.73
CA ARG A 24 -1.35 4.41 5.37
C ARG A 24 -1.58 5.47 6.45
N VAL A 25 -0.53 5.91 7.14
CA VAL A 25 -0.62 6.94 8.19
C VAL A 25 -0.54 8.36 7.61
N ARG A 26 0.35 8.66 6.65
CA ARG A 26 0.44 10.01 6.05
C ARG A 26 -0.78 10.40 5.21
N ASN A 27 -1.41 9.44 4.54
CA ASN A 27 -2.63 9.70 3.76
C ASN A 27 -3.85 9.96 4.65
N LEU A 28 -3.75 9.74 5.97
CA LEU A 28 -4.77 10.11 6.96
C LEU A 28 -4.69 11.56 7.44
N PHE A 29 -3.59 12.31 7.19
CA PHE A 29 -3.37 13.64 7.78
C PHE A 29 -3.35 14.82 6.80
N HIS A 30 -3.21 14.60 5.49
CA HIS A 30 -3.09 15.71 4.52
C HIS A 30 -4.41 16.28 3.97
N GLU A 31 -5.57 15.82 4.41
CA GLU A 31 -6.87 16.37 3.98
C GLU A 31 -7.40 17.55 4.82
N ASN A 32 -6.69 18.00 5.87
CA ASN A 32 -7.15 19.09 6.74
C ASN A 32 -6.20 20.29 6.79
N SER A 33 -6.26 21.14 5.76
CA SER A 33 -5.96 22.57 5.91
C SER A 33 -6.60 23.39 4.77
N GLY A 34 -7.88 23.71 4.93
CA GLY A 34 -8.58 24.70 4.12
C GLY A 34 -8.27 26.13 4.58
N ARG A 35 -8.10 27.05 3.62
CA ARG A 35 -7.98 28.50 3.84
C ARG A 35 -9.33 29.12 4.16
N ASP A 36 -9.33 30.03 5.13
CA ASP A 36 -10.46 30.91 5.47
C ASP A 36 -10.54 32.15 4.56
N THR A 37 -11.76 32.62 4.36
CA THR A 37 -12.19 33.71 3.46
C THR A 37 -12.40 35.04 4.20
N GLY A 38 -12.10 36.19 3.56
CA GLY A 38 -12.74 37.47 3.95
C GLY A 38 -12.26 38.80 3.34
N SER A 39 -13.05 39.31 2.36
CA SER A 39 -13.40 40.75 2.12
C SER A 39 -12.58 41.59 1.08
N PRO A 40 -13.07 42.77 0.59
CA PRO A 40 -14.02 42.93 -0.54
C PRO A 40 -13.61 43.96 -1.64
N GLU A 41 -14.25 43.87 -2.82
CA GLU A 41 -14.55 44.86 -3.92
C GLU A 41 -13.55 45.97 -4.35
N GLN A 42 -13.24 46.07 -5.68
CA GLN A 42 -13.61 47.19 -6.60
C GLN A 42 -12.84 47.24 -7.96
N ASP A 43 -13.63 47.30 -9.05
CA ASP A 43 -13.54 47.94 -10.39
C ASP A 43 -12.23 48.27 -11.17
N SER A 44 -12.14 47.65 -12.37
CA SER A 44 -11.93 48.21 -13.75
C SER A 44 -10.63 49.01 -14.15
N PRO A 45 -10.36 49.29 -15.46
CA PRO A 45 -9.82 48.42 -16.53
C PRO A 45 -8.52 48.98 -17.21
N GLU A 46 -7.74 48.15 -17.93
CA GLU A 46 -7.05 48.41 -19.24
C GLU A 46 -5.73 47.65 -19.54
N MET A 47 -5.68 47.16 -20.80
CA MET A 47 -4.55 46.87 -21.74
C MET A 47 -3.49 45.75 -21.52
N ARG A 48 -3.76 44.63 -22.24
CA ARG A 48 -2.95 43.86 -23.23
C ARG A 48 -1.42 43.76 -23.07
N THR A 49 -0.90 42.52 -23.05
CA THR A 49 -0.13 41.88 -24.16
C THR A 49 0.14 40.36 -23.93
N THR A 50 -0.34 39.54 -24.88
CA THR A 50 0.20 38.29 -25.49
C THR A 50 0.87 37.12 -24.71
N HIS A 51 0.35 35.91 -25.01
CA HIS A 51 0.93 34.54 -25.00
C HIS A 51 1.32 33.88 -23.66
N ASP A 52 0.48 32.95 -23.16
CA ASP A 52 0.71 31.50 -23.23
C ASP A 52 -0.43 30.72 -22.52
N GLU A 53 -0.75 29.54 -23.06
CA GLU A 53 -1.77 28.60 -22.58
C GLU A 53 -1.39 28.07 -21.18
N GLN A 54 -2.31 28.16 -20.21
CA GLN A 54 -2.10 27.60 -18.87
C GLN A 54 -2.22 26.07 -18.89
N GLN A 55 -1.07 25.43 -18.77
CA GLN A 55 -0.84 24.00 -18.61
C GLN A 55 -1.44 23.42 -17.32
N ASP A 56 -1.85 22.16 -17.44
CA ASP A 56 -2.01 21.15 -16.40
C ASP A 56 -1.07 21.33 -15.21
N ALA A 57 -1.59 21.23 -13.99
CA ALA A 57 -0.75 21.07 -12.80
C ALA A 57 -0.05 19.70 -12.85
N PRO A 58 1.28 19.63 -12.68
CA PRO A 58 2.05 18.40 -12.87
C PRO A 58 1.86 17.39 -11.73
N PHE A 59 1.97 16.12 -12.09
CA PHE A 59 2.21 14.99 -11.20
C PHE A 59 3.28 15.32 -10.15
N THR A 60 2.92 15.26 -8.86
CA THR A 60 3.88 15.31 -7.75
C THR A 60 4.08 13.88 -7.22
N PRO A 61 5.22 13.23 -7.48
CA PRO A 61 5.49 11.91 -6.91
C PRO A 61 5.54 12.00 -5.38
N GLU A 62 4.96 11.02 -4.67
CA GLU A 62 5.08 10.86 -3.20
C GLU A 62 6.54 10.68 -2.71
N TRP A 63 7.45 10.40 -3.65
CA TRP A 63 8.87 10.23 -3.45
C TRP A 63 9.58 11.42 -4.08
N THR A 64 10.05 12.31 -3.22
CA THR A 64 10.86 13.47 -3.63
C THR A 64 12.11 12.96 -4.32
N SER A 65 12.41 13.49 -5.51
CA SER A 65 13.67 13.14 -6.19
C SER A 65 14.85 13.74 -5.43
N THR A 66 16.02 13.07 -5.40
CA THR A 66 17.28 13.71 -4.96
C THR A 66 17.51 15.03 -5.71
N GLU A 67 16.96 15.15 -6.93
CA GLU A 67 16.94 16.38 -7.72
C GLU A 67 16.36 17.58 -6.98
N GLU A 68 15.34 17.40 -6.14
CA GLU A 68 14.75 18.48 -5.35
C GLU A 68 15.72 19.07 -4.33
N LEU A 69 16.61 18.24 -3.76
CA LEU A 69 17.63 18.71 -2.82
C LEU A 69 18.71 19.54 -3.53
N ILE A 70 18.98 19.25 -4.81
CA ILE A 70 20.08 19.86 -5.57
C ILE A 70 19.62 21.00 -6.50
N ARG A 71 18.31 21.16 -6.71
CA ARG A 71 17.74 22.14 -7.62
C ARG A 71 17.92 23.56 -7.08
N GLY A 72 18.47 24.45 -7.91
CA GLY A 72 18.57 25.88 -7.58
C GLY A 72 19.71 26.26 -6.64
N ILE A 73 20.61 25.34 -6.28
CA ILE A 73 21.76 25.66 -5.43
C ILE A 73 22.73 26.59 -6.19
N PRO A 74 23.09 27.75 -5.62
CA PRO A 74 23.99 28.68 -6.27
C PRO A 74 25.41 28.10 -6.37
N PRO A 75 26.14 28.37 -7.47
CA PRO A 75 27.52 27.92 -7.60
C PRO A 75 28.40 28.56 -6.51
N GLN A 76 29.13 27.74 -5.76
CA GLN A 76 30.10 28.20 -4.76
C GLN A 76 31.53 27.92 -5.22
N ILE A 77 32.48 28.67 -4.66
CA ILE A 77 33.90 28.46 -4.92
C ILE A 77 34.34 27.19 -4.18
N MET A 78 35.11 26.34 -4.86
CA MET A 78 35.72 25.16 -4.24
C MET A 78 36.63 25.59 -3.08
N PRO A 79 36.59 24.90 -1.93
CA PRO A 79 37.36 25.31 -0.76
C PRO A 79 38.86 25.26 -1.08
N GLY A 80 39.61 26.18 -0.48
CA GLY A 80 41.07 26.16 -0.51
C GLY A 80 41.63 25.05 0.38
N GLU A 81 42.92 24.75 0.23
CA GLU A 81 43.58 23.64 0.93
C GLU A 81 43.40 23.65 2.45
N ALA A 82 43.53 24.82 3.09
CA ALA A 82 43.36 24.96 4.53
C ALA A 82 41.92 24.62 4.97
N GLU A 83 40.93 25.08 4.21
CA GLU A 83 39.52 24.80 4.49
C GLU A 83 39.19 23.33 4.23
N SER A 84 39.69 22.73 3.16
CA SER A 84 39.50 21.31 2.87
C SER A 84 40.09 20.41 3.96
N ASN A 85 41.28 20.75 4.48
CA ASN A 85 41.88 20.01 5.59
C ASN A 85 41.08 20.18 6.89
N ARG A 86 40.54 21.37 7.17
CA ARG A 86 39.67 21.60 8.32
C ARG A 86 38.39 20.78 8.25
N LEU A 87 37.71 20.78 7.10
CA LEU A 87 36.48 20.01 6.88
C LEU A 87 36.73 18.49 6.94
N LEU A 88 37.89 18.02 6.45
CA LEU A 88 38.32 16.64 6.62
C LEU A 88 38.57 16.29 8.10
N GLY A 89 39.17 17.21 8.88
CA GLY A 89 39.33 17.07 10.32
C GLY A 89 38.00 16.88 11.02
N LEU A 90 37.04 17.80 10.79
CA LEU A 90 35.68 17.69 11.32
C LEU A 90 35.00 16.37 10.93
N PHE A 91 35.11 15.98 9.66
CA PHE A 91 34.58 14.70 9.19
C PHE A 91 35.14 13.52 9.99
N ASN A 92 36.46 13.50 10.21
CA ASN A 92 37.11 12.45 10.97
C ASN A 92 36.70 12.47 12.45
N ASP A 93 36.66 13.63 13.09
CA ASP A 93 36.35 13.76 14.52
C ASP A 93 34.93 13.25 14.84
N TYR A 94 33.98 13.42 13.92
CA TYR A 94 32.59 13.00 14.10
C TYR A 94 32.28 11.58 13.60
N MET A 95 32.95 11.11 12.54
CA MET A 95 32.61 9.86 11.87
C MET A 95 33.61 8.72 12.15
N SER A 96 34.86 9.03 12.45
CA SER A 96 35.90 8.03 12.71
C SER A 96 35.74 7.36 14.08
N GLY A 97 36.44 6.25 14.29
CA GLY A 97 36.31 5.38 15.47
C GLY A 97 35.09 4.44 15.45
N ASN A 98 33.90 4.94 15.13
CA ASN A 98 32.66 4.14 15.15
C ASN A 98 32.23 3.59 13.78
N GLN A 99 32.69 4.22 12.70
CA GLN A 99 32.38 3.86 11.32
C GLN A 99 33.62 4.09 10.46
N HIS A 100 33.66 3.48 9.27
CA HIS A 100 34.78 3.58 8.34
C HIS A 100 34.26 3.86 6.94
N PHE A 101 34.35 5.12 6.51
CA PHE A 101 33.86 5.53 5.18
C PHE A 101 34.96 5.59 4.13
N ILE A 102 36.18 5.96 4.51
CA ILE A 102 37.29 6.20 3.59
C ILE A 102 38.61 5.66 4.14
N ASP A 103 39.54 5.25 3.27
CA ASP A 103 40.95 5.13 3.67
C ASP A 103 41.59 6.52 3.79
N GLN A 104 41.70 7.02 5.02
CA GLN A 104 42.22 8.36 5.31
C GLN A 104 43.62 8.62 4.72
N ARG A 105 44.47 7.59 4.60
CA ARG A 105 45.84 7.74 4.08
C ARG A 105 45.80 8.07 2.60
N THR A 106 45.11 7.23 1.84
CA THR A 106 44.91 7.40 0.40
C THR A 106 44.14 8.69 0.11
N PHE A 107 43.18 9.05 0.98
CA PHE A 107 42.44 10.29 0.84
C PHE A 107 43.31 11.53 1.03
N ALA A 108 44.13 11.57 2.10
CA ALA A 108 45.02 12.69 2.40
C ALA A 108 46.12 12.87 1.33
N ASP A 109 46.67 11.77 0.80
CA ASP A 109 47.64 11.81 -0.30
C ASP A 109 47.03 12.46 -1.55
N ASN A 110 45.82 12.03 -1.94
CA ASN A 110 45.12 12.60 -3.09
C ASN A 110 44.66 14.04 -2.85
N LEU A 111 44.34 14.41 -1.60
CA LEU A 111 44.03 15.80 -1.21
C LEU A 111 45.25 16.70 -1.41
N THR A 112 46.43 16.24 -1.00
CA THR A 112 47.69 16.95 -1.23
C THR A 112 47.95 17.13 -2.72
N LEU A 113 47.74 16.07 -3.52
CA LEU A 113 47.89 16.14 -4.99
C LEU A 113 46.89 17.11 -5.65
N LEU A 114 45.69 17.28 -5.10
CA LEU A 114 44.68 18.19 -5.60
C LEU A 114 45.13 19.66 -5.52
N PHE A 115 45.92 20.02 -4.50
CA PHE A 115 46.38 21.38 -4.26
C PHE A 115 47.83 21.64 -4.67
N GLN A 116 48.61 20.60 -4.98
CA GLN A 116 50.04 20.72 -5.32
C GLN A 116 50.33 21.60 -6.55
N ASN A 117 49.64 21.37 -7.68
CA ASN A 117 49.76 22.19 -8.89
C ASN A 117 48.54 22.02 -9.82
N GLN A 118 48.43 22.87 -10.85
CA GLN A 118 47.27 22.86 -11.74
C GLN A 118 47.11 21.57 -12.57
N ALA A 119 48.22 20.92 -12.93
CA ALA A 119 48.19 19.69 -13.73
C ALA A 119 47.69 18.49 -12.90
N THR A 120 48.19 18.33 -11.67
CA THR A 120 47.73 17.29 -10.75
C THR A 120 46.30 17.54 -10.31
N ARG A 121 45.91 18.80 -10.08
CA ARG A 121 44.52 19.20 -9.80
C ARG A 121 43.57 18.74 -10.91
N ALA A 122 43.88 19.07 -12.16
CA ALA A 122 43.04 18.68 -13.31
C ALA A 122 42.94 17.16 -13.48
N LYS A 123 44.01 16.42 -13.14
CA LYS A 123 44.01 14.96 -13.16
C LYS A 123 43.12 14.39 -12.05
N GLN A 124 43.25 14.87 -10.82
CA GLN A 124 42.45 14.41 -9.69
C GLN A 124 40.97 14.69 -9.89
N MET A 125 40.62 15.87 -10.42
CA MET A 125 39.23 16.22 -10.73
C MET A 125 38.54 15.31 -11.76
N LYS A 126 39.25 14.39 -12.43
CA LYS A 126 38.68 13.41 -13.37
C LYS A 126 38.51 12.02 -12.75
N THR A 127 39.01 11.78 -11.54
CA THR A 127 38.95 10.47 -10.90
C THR A 127 37.68 10.33 -10.03
N PRO A 128 37.21 9.10 -9.77
CA PRO A 128 36.13 8.84 -8.81
C PRO A 128 36.42 9.40 -7.41
N TRP A 129 37.70 9.45 -7.02
CA TRP A 129 38.13 10.03 -5.75
C TRP A 129 37.70 11.50 -5.60
N PHE A 130 37.60 12.29 -6.67
CA PHE A 130 37.13 13.66 -6.55
C PHE A 130 35.64 13.76 -6.19
N THR A 131 34.82 12.80 -6.63
CA THR A 131 33.42 12.68 -6.18
C THR A 131 33.36 12.34 -4.70
N LEU A 132 34.25 11.45 -4.24
CA LEU A 132 34.41 11.14 -2.81
C LEU A 132 34.84 12.37 -2.00
N TYR A 133 35.80 13.15 -2.52
CA TYR A 133 36.24 14.40 -1.92
C TYR A 133 35.10 15.40 -1.74
N LEU A 134 34.26 15.60 -2.78
CA LEU A 134 33.10 16.47 -2.70
C LEU A 134 32.11 16.04 -1.61
N LEU A 135 31.86 14.74 -1.46
CA LEU A 135 30.98 14.21 -0.41
C LEU A 135 31.58 14.40 0.99
N VAL A 136 32.89 14.24 1.17
CA VAL A 136 33.56 14.53 2.45
C VAL A 136 33.46 16.02 2.80
N MET A 137 33.62 16.92 1.82
CA MET A 137 33.41 18.35 2.04
C MET A 137 31.95 18.67 2.41
N ALA A 138 30.99 18.02 1.75
CA ALA A 138 29.57 18.16 2.06
C ALA A 138 29.27 17.74 3.50
N MET A 139 29.79 16.57 3.92
CA MET A 139 29.65 16.06 5.29
C MET A 139 30.32 16.97 6.33
N GLY A 140 31.55 17.43 6.06
CA GLY A 140 32.24 18.36 6.96
C GLY A 140 31.47 19.66 7.17
N LYS A 141 30.78 20.17 6.14
CA LYS A 141 29.90 21.34 6.27
C LYS A 141 28.65 21.08 7.12
N LEU A 142 28.09 19.88 7.11
CA LEU A 142 26.97 19.53 8.01
C LEU A 142 27.38 19.50 9.49
N MET A 143 28.66 19.26 9.77
CA MET A 143 29.22 19.22 11.13
C MET A 143 29.71 20.58 11.61
N GLU A 144 29.72 21.57 10.73
CA GLU A 144 30.14 22.92 11.07
C GLU A 144 29.06 23.65 11.90
N ALA A 145 29.49 24.32 12.97
CA ALA A 145 28.60 24.99 13.92
C ALA A 145 28.12 26.39 13.46
N ASP A 146 28.44 26.81 12.23
CA ASP A 146 28.20 28.19 11.78
C ASP A 146 26.71 28.48 11.54
N ARG A 147 26.24 29.55 12.18
CA ARG A 147 24.83 29.93 12.28
C ARG A 147 24.53 30.96 11.18
N ARG A 148 23.75 30.55 10.18
CA ARG A 148 23.02 31.40 9.21
C ARG A 148 23.84 31.99 8.06
N ILE A 149 24.18 31.20 7.03
CA ILE A 149 24.62 31.74 5.72
C ILE A 149 24.04 30.97 4.51
N TYR A 150 23.36 29.83 4.70
CA TYR A 150 23.02 28.93 3.59
C TYR A 150 21.51 28.86 3.32
N ASP A 151 21.11 29.06 2.06
CA ASP A 151 19.80 28.62 1.54
C ASP A 151 19.87 27.11 1.26
N GLY A 152 19.39 26.29 2.20
CA GLY A 152 19.43 24.82 2.14
C GLY A 152 20.41 24.19 3.14
N PRO A 153 20.50 22.84 3.20
CA PRO A 153 21.38 22.18 4.15
C PRO A 153 22.85 22.51 3.88
N PRO A 154 23.70 22.67 4.92
CA PRO A 154 25.12 22.92 4.72
C PRO A 154 25.78 21.88 3.81
N GLY A 155 26.68 22.34 2.93
CA GLY A 155 27.38 21.47 2.00
C GLY A 155 26.58 21.02 0.77
N ALA A 156 25.34 21.48 0.60
CA ALA A 156 24.48 21.06 -0.51
C ALA A 156 25.10 21.33 -1.89
N PHE A 157 25.89 22.41 -2.04
CA PHE A 157 26.66 22.67 -3.26
C PHE A 157 27.64 21.54 -3.59
N TYR A 158 28.43 21.09 -2.61
CA TYR A 158 29.38 20.00 -2.82
C TYR A 158 28.67 18.67 -3.10
N PHE A 159 27.56 18.42 -2.42
CA PHE A 159 26.71 17.26 -2.70
C PHE A 159 26.14 17.28 -4.12
N ALA A 160 25.62 18.42 -4.58
CA ALA A 160 25.12 18.59 -5.94
C ALA A 160 26.20 18.38 -7.00
N GLU A 161 27.40 18.91 -6.78
CA GLU A 161 28.56 18.67 -7.65
C GLU A 161 28.97 17.18 -7.65
N ALA A 162 28.86 16.49 -6.52
CA ALA A 162 29.11 15.05 -6.46
C ALA A 162 28.06 14.26 -7.26
N MET A 163 26.78 14.62 -7.13
CA MET A 163 25.67 13.96 -7.86
C MET A 163 25.78 14.15 -9.39
N LYS A 164 26.23 15.32 -9.87
CA LYS A 164 26.50 15.55 -11.30
C LYS A 164 27.58 14.63 -11.87
N ARG A 165 28.48 14.15 -11.02
CA ARG A 165 29.62 13.27 -11.37
C ARG A 165 29.32 11.81 -11.07
N PHE A 166 28.16 11.51 -10.51
CA PHE A 166 27.78 10.17 -10.14
C PHE A 166 27.48 9.35 -11.41
N PRO A 167 28.10 8.19 -11.61
CA PRO A 167 27.89 7.40 -12.81
C PRO A 167 26.47 6.81 -12.82
N PRO A 168 25.89 6.52 -14.00
CA PRO A 168 24.66 5.75 -14.07
C PRO A 168 24.84 4.37 -13.43
N LEU A 169 23.76 3.78 -12.89
CA LEU A 169 23.82 2.55 -12.08
C LEU A 169 24.53 1.39 -12.78
N HIS A 170 24.44 1.29 -14.11
CA HIS A 170 25.10 0.23 -14.89
C HIS A 170 26.64 0.34 -14.95
N SER A 171 27.21 1.50 -14.60
CA SER A 171 28.66 1.75 -14.63
C SER A 171 29.28 1.90 -13.23
N ILE A 172 28.48 1.86 -12.17
CA ILE A 172 28.99 2.10 -10.81
C ILE A 172 30.00 1.03 -10.35
N SER A 173 29.90 -0.20 -10.87
CA SER A 173 30.83 -1.28 -10.59
C SER A 173 32.26 -0.99 -11.06
N GLU A 174 32.43 -0.12 -12.06
CA GLU A 174 33.75 0.30 -12.56
C GLU A 174 34.54 1.09 -11.51
N TYR A 175 33.85 1.68 -10.52
CA TYR A 175 34.48 2.49 -9.47
C TYR A 175 35.02 1.63 -8.32
N GLY A 176 34.74 0.32 -8.32
CA GLY A 176 35.23 -0.62 -7.31
C GLY A 176 34.88 -0.18 -5.89
N ILE A 177 35.85 -0.27 -4.98
CA ILE A 177 35.68 0.09 -3.56
C ILE A 177 35.30 1.56 -3.40
N VAL A 178 35.85 2.46 -4.22
CA VAL A 178 35.51 3.89 -4.17
C VAL A 178 34.02 4.12 -4.48
N GLY A 179 33.41 3.27 -5.31
CA GLY A 179 31.97 3.28 -5.54
C GLY A 179 31.17 2.99 -4.26
N VAL A 180 31.64 2.04 -3.43
CA VAL A 180 31.01 1.73 -2.13
C VAL A 180 31.18 2.90 -1.16
N GLU A 181 32.37 3.53 -1.10
CA GLU A 181 32.64 4.69 -0.27
C GLU A 181 31.72 5.87 -0.63
N ILE A 182 31.60 6.18 -1.93
CA ILE A 182 30.71 7.23 -2.46
C ILE A 182 29.25 6.95 -2.06
N LEU A 183 28.77 5.72 -2.28
CA LEU A 183 27.39 5.36 -1.94
C LEU A 183 27.12 5.45 -0.43
N CYS A 184 28.05 5.02 0.42
CA CYS A 184 27.91 5.11 1.88
C CYS A 184 27.88 6.57 2.38
N LEU A 185 28.71 7.45 1.80
CA LEU A 185 28.71 8.86 2.15
C LEU A 185 27.47 9.57 1.63
N ALA A 186 27.04 9.28 0.39
CA ALA A 186 25.80 9.84 -0.16
C ALA A 186 24.58 9.41 0.66
N THR A 187 24.52 8.13 1.05
CA THR A 187 23.53 7.58 1.99
C THR A 187 23.48 8.39 3.28
N THR A 188 24.64 8.63 3.90
CA THR A 188 24.74 9.33 5.19
C THR A 188 24.34 10.80 5.07
N TYR A 189 24.80 11.48 4.00
CA TYR A 189 24.43 12.87 3.74
C TYR A 189 22.91 13.03 3.55
N LEU A 190 22.31 12.17 2.72
CA LEU A 190 20.85 12.16 2.51
C LEU A 190 20.10 11.87 3.81
N GLN A 191 20.58 10.93 4.62
CA GLN A 191 19.99 10.64 5.92
C GLN A 191 20.00 11.87 6.84
N TRP A 192 21.09 12.62 6.87
CA TRP A 192 21.25 13.83 7.70
C TRP A 192 20.45 15.02 7.17
N CYS A 193 20.10 15.01 5.89
CA CYS A 193 19.21 15.99 5.26
C CYS A 193 17.72 15.59 5.32
N ASP A 194 17.34 14.63 6.16
CA ASP A 194 15.98 14.09 6.29
C ASP A 194 15.43 13.42 5.02
N ARG A 195 16.32 12.92 4.17
CA ARG A 195 16.00 12.18 2.94
C ARG A 195 16.17 10.67 3.16
N LYS A 196 15.58 10.15 4.24
CA LYS A 196 15.72 8.73 4.68
C LYS A 196 15.31 7.74 3.57
N LYS A 197 14.28 8.09 2.79
CA LYS A 197 13.78 7.27 1.67
C LYS A 197 14.79 7.15 0.53
N ASP A 198 15.45 8.24 0.15
CA ASP A 198 16.52 8.19 -0.87
C ASP A 198 17.75 7.45 -0.34
N SER A 199 18.09 7.71 0.93
CA SER A 199 19.16 7.02 1.65
C SER A 199 19.00 5.49 1.60
N TYR A 200 17.76 4.98 1.71
CA TYR A 200 17.44 3.55 1.59
C TYR A 200 17.83 2.96 0.21
N PHE A 201 17.61 3.67 -0.89
CA PHE A 201 18.02 3.20 -2.22
C PHE A 201 19.54 3.21 -2.41
N PHE A 202 20.21 4.27 -1.93
CA PHE A 202 21.67 4.38 -2.03
C PHE A 202 22.37 3.29 -1.20
N VAL A 203 21.90 3.02 0.03
CA VAL A 203 22.51 2.01 0.89
C VAL A 203 22.30 0.59 0.37
N GLY A 204 21.11 0.29 -0.15
CA GLY A 204 20.85 -1.02 -0.76
C GLY A 204 21.69 -1.25 -2.03
N THR A 205 22.07 -0.19 -2.73
CA THR A 205 23.04 -0.25 -3.83
C THR A 205 24.47 -0.44 -3.30
N ALA A 206 24.85 0.26 -2.22
CA ALA A 206 26.17 0.15 -1.58
C ALA A 206 26.45 -1.28 -1.12
N VAL A 207 25.46 -1.90 -0.47
CA VAL A 207 25.53 -3.27 0.03
C VAL A 207 25.66 -4.27 -1.12
N ARG A 208 24.85 -4.15 -2.17
CA ARG A 208 24.96 -5.01 -3.37
C ARG A 208 26.31 -4.89 -4.06
N LEU A 209 26.85 -3.69 -4.17
CA LEU A 209 28.18 -3.46 -4.74
C LEU A 209 29.27 -4.07 -3.86
N ALA A 210 29.20 -3.88 -2.53
CA ALA A 210 30.16 -4.44 -1.58
C ALA A 210 30.17 -5.98 -1.60
N LEU A 211 28.99 -6.61 -1.68
CA LEU A 211 28.85 -8.06 -1.87
C LEU A 211 29.50 -8.52 -3.18
N THR A 212 29.22 -7.82 -4.29
CA THR A 212 29.77 -8.15 -5.61
C THR A 212 31.30 -8.04 -5.63
N LEU A 213 31.87 -7.12 -4.87
CA LEU A 213 33.32 -6.94 -4.74
C LEU A 213 33.98 -7.92 -3.74
N GLY A 214 33.19 -8.81 -3.12
CA GLY A 214 33.66 -9.79 -2.15
C GLY A 214 34.10 -9.18 -0.82
N CYS A 215 33.57 -8.00 -0.44
CA CYS A 215 33.96 -7.33 0.80
C CYS A 215 33.46 -8.07 2.05
N ASN A 216 32.47 -8.95 1.89
CA ASN A 216 31.85 -9.78 2.92
C ASN A 216 32.46 -11.20 3.01
N LEU A 217 33.59 -11.48 2.34
CA LEU A 217 34.24 -12.79 2.39
C LEU A 217 35.22 -12.90 3.57
N PRO A 218 35.39 -14.07 4.22
CA PRO A 218 36.38 -14.28 5.28
C PRO A 218 37.80 -13.84 4.89
N PHE A 219 38.65 -13.50 5.87
CA PHE A 219 39.98 -12.94 5.62
C PHE A 219 40.90 -13.83 4.76
N ALA A 220 40.73 -15.14 4.85
CA ALA A 220 41.48 -16.13 4.08
C ALA A 220 41.08 -16.16 2.59
N GLU A 221 39.87 -15.70 2.26
CA GLU A 221 39.29 -15.74 0.92
C GLU A 221 39.48 -14.42 0.16
N GLN A 222 39.80 -13.34 0.87
CA GLN A 222 40.11 -12.04 0.25
C GLN A 222 41.53 -12.01 -0.35
N GLN A 223 41.62 -12.18 -1.66
CA GLN A 223 42.87 -12.13 -2.43
C GLN A 223 43.36 -10.69 -2.66
N CYS A 224 43.79 -9.99 -1.60
CA CYS A 224 44.27 -8.59 -1.70
C CYS A 224 45.35 -8.28 -0.64
N LEU A 225 45.94 -7.08 -0.71
CA LEU A 225 46.96 -6.65 0.25
C LEU A 225 46.35 -6.52 1.66
N PRO A 226 47.13 -6.71 2.74
CA PRO A 226 46.60 -6.61 4.11
C PRO A 226 45.93 -5.27 4.43
N SER A 227 46.45 -4.16 3.89
CA SER A 227 45.85 -2.82 4.04
C SER A 227 44.52 -2.70 3.29
N GLU A 228 44.42 -3.26 2.09
CA GLU A 228 43.19 -3.28 1.28
C GLU A 228 42.12 -4.15 1.93
N ARG A 229 42.49 -5.34 2.42
CA ARG A 229 41.59 -6.22 3.18
C ARG A 229 41.04 -5.53 4.42
N ALA A 230 41.90 -4.84 5.18
CA ALA A 230 41.49 -4.09 6.35
C ALA A 230 40.48 -2.99 6.01
N HIS A 231 40.70 -2.28 4.89
CA HIS A 231 39.75 -1.28 4.40
C HIS A 231 38.41 -1.90 3.94
N ARG A 232 38.46 -2.94 3.09
CA ARG A 232 37.28 -3.67 2.58
C ARG A 232 36.38 -4.20 3.70
N THR A 233 37.00 -4.74 4.74
CA THR A 233 36.31 -5.28 5.91
C THR A 233 35.56 -4.19 6.68
N ARG A 234 36.21 -3.04 6.88
CA ARG A 234 35.63 -1.94 7.65
C ARG A 234 34.55 -1.20 6.87
N ILE A 235 34.72 -1.02 5.55
CA ILE A 235 33.69 -0.41 4.70
C ILE A 235 32.47 -1.33 4.55
N TRP A 236 32.66 -2.66 4.46
CA TRP A 236 31.56 -3.63 4.49
C TRP A 236 30.69 -3.46 5.73
N TRP A 237 31.30 -3.49 6.91
CA TRP A 237 30.55 -3.32 8.16
C TRP A 237 29.91 -1.95 8.27
N THR A 238 30.51 -0.91 7.68
CA THR A 238 29.88 0.42 7.62
C THR A 238 28.63 0.41 6.74
N ALA A 239 28.70 -0.17 5.54
CA ALA A 239 27.55 -0.33 4.64
C ALA A 239 26.44 -1.17 5.28
N TYR A 240 26.81 -2.29 5.90
CA TYR A 240 25.89 -3.16 6.65
C TYR A 240 25.19 -2.40 7.77
N MET A 241 25.93 -1.69 8.63
CA MET A 241 25.35 -0.93 9.74
C MET A 241 24.40 0.18 9.25
N LEU A 242 24.72 0.85 8.14
CA LEU A 242 23.83 1.85 7.54
C LEU A 242 22.53 1.20 7.06
N ASP A 243 22.62 0.08 6.35
CA ASP A 243 21.46 -0.65 5.80
C ASP A 243 20.52 -1.11 6.91
N GLN A 244 21.05 -1.76 7.97
CA GLN A 244 20.23 -2.22 9.09
C GLN A 244 19.50 -1.06 9.79
N ARG A 245 20.15 0.09 9.95
CA ARG A 245 19.58 1.24 10.68
C ARG A 245 18.56 2.00 9.87
N ILE A 246 18.85 2.27 8.60
CA ILE A 246 17.93 2.98 7.72
C ILE A 246 16.67 2.14 7.51
N SER A 247 16.86 0.83 7.32
CA SER A 247 15.75 -0.12 7.19
C SER A 247 14.90 -0.16 8.45
N ALA A 248 15.51 -0.32 9.63
CA ALA A 248 14.80 -0.28 10.91
C ALA A 248 14.06 1.04 11.14
N GLY A 249 14.70 2.19 10.86
CA GLY A 249 14.11 3.51 11.02
C GLY A 249 12.94 3.81 10.07
N LEU A 250 12.82 3.06 8.96
CA LEU A 250 11.70 3.13 8.01
C LEU A 250 10.72 1.95 8.16
N GLY A 251 10.98 1.02 9.09
CA GLY A 251 10.25 -0.25 9.21
C GLY A 251 10.39 -1.18 7.99
N LEU A 252 11.38 -0.92 7.13
CA LEU A 252 11.64 -1.65 5.90
C LEU A 252 12.50 -2.91 6.14
N PRO A 253 12.41 -3.93 5.26
CA PRO A 253 13.38 -5.02 5.25
C PRO A 253 14.78 -4.53 4.87
N ALA A 254 15.81 -5.02 5.55
CA ALA A 254 17.20 -4.75 5.19
C ALA A 254 17.62 -5.52 3.92
N SER A 255 18.68 -5.04 3.25
CA SER A 255 19.20 -5.61 2.01
C SER A 255 19.88 -6.98 2.20
N VAL A 256 20.34 -7.27 3.43
CA VAL A 256 21.08 -8.50 3.77
C VAL A 256 20.50 -9.15 5.01
N ASP A 257 20.32 -10.47 4.92
CA ASP A 257 19.97 -11.34 6.03
C ASP A 257 21.24 -11.93 6.66
N ASP A 258 21.38 -11.77 7.98
CA ASP A 258 22.52 -12.28 8.77
C ASP A 258 22.76 -13.78 8.61
N ARG A 259 21.72 -14.55 8.28
CA ARG A 259 21.81 -16.01 8.05
C ARG A 259 22.55 -16.37 6.76
N GLN A 260 22.67 -15.43 5.83
CA GLN A 260 23.25 -15.64 4.50
C GLN A 260 24.70 -15.15 4.41
N ILE A 261 25.24 -14.56 5.47
CA ILE A 261 26.60 -14.01 5.50
C ILE A 261 27.45 -14.69 6.56
N THR A 262 28.70 -14.98 6.21
CA THR A 262 29.74 -15.44 7.15
C THR A 262 30.91 -14.49 7.02
N PHE A 263 31.29 -13.81 8.12
CA PHE A 263 32.30 -12.76 8.03
C PHE A 263 33.05 -12.51 9.34
N ASP A 264 34.32 -12.09 9.20
CA ASP A 264 35.21 -11.77 10.31
C ASP A 264 34.99 -10.31 10.79
N LEU A 265 35.04 -10.11 12.11
CA LEU A 265 35.06 -8.74 12.64
C LEU A 265 36.42 -8.06 12.38
N PRO A 266 36.44 -6.74 12.12
CA PRO A 266 37.67 -5.98 11.94
C PRO A 266 38.68 -6.22 13.06
N GLY A 267 39.90 -6.59 12.66
CA GLY A 267 41.05 -6.70 13.55
C GLY A 267 41.93 -5.44 13.55
N PRO A 268 42.87 -5.32 14.52
CA PRO A 268 43.91 -4.30 14.49
C PRO A 268 44.74 -4.40 13.19
N SER A 269 45.01 -3.27 12.55
CA SER A 269 45.79 -3.23 11.30
C SER A 269 46.63 -1.96 11.24
N PRO A 270 47.92 -2.02 10.84
CA PRO A 270 48.77 -0.84 10.74
C PRO A 270 48.18 0.26 9.84
N GLY A 271 48.19 1.49 10.34
CA GLY A 271 47.65 2.66 9.65
C GLY A 271 46.12 2.75 9.64
N PHE A 272 45.43 1.96 10.46
CA PHE A 272 44.00 2.10 10.74
C PHE A 272 43.79 2.29 12.25
N GLU A 273 42.72 2.99 12.61
CA GLU A 273 42.29 3.16 14.00
C GLU A 273 41.87 1.82 14.65
N SER A 274 41.83 1.80 15.99
CA SER A 274 41.36 0.64 16.74
C SER A 274 39.96 0.21 16.26
N PRO A 275 39.74 -1.09 15.96
CA PRO A 275 38.44 -1.57 15.50
C PRO A 275 37.43 -1.74 16.64
N GLU A 276 37.81 -1.57 17.91
CA GLU A 276 36.98 -1.96 19.05
C GLU A 276 35.63 -1.25 19.07
N ALA A 277 35.62 0.07 18.92
CA ALA A 277 34.40 0.87 18.88
C ALA A 277 33.53 0.50 17.66
N LEU A 278 34.13 0.30 16.48
CA LEU A 278 33.45 -0.22 15.28
C LEU A 278 32.83 -1.60 15.53
N ASN A 279 33.54 -2.53 16.17
CA ASN A 279 33.06 -3.88 16.46
C ASN A 279 31.88 -3.88 17.42
N ILE A 280 31.89 -3.01 18.42
CA ILE A 280 30.75 -2.79 19.33
C ILE A 280 29.56 -2.25 18.53
N ASN A 281 29.81 -1.27 17.67
CA ASN A 281 28.78 -0.68 16.83
C ASN A 281 28.12 -1.71 15.90
N VAL A 282 28.91 -2.65 15.36
CA VAL A 282 28.44 -3.79 14.58
C VAL A 282 27.55 -4.70 15.42
N ARG A 283 27.96 -5.05 16.64
CA ARG A 283 27.14 -5.90 17.54
C ARG A 283 25.78 -5.26 17.84
N ILE A 284 25.74 -3.95 18.10
CA ILE A 284 24.48 -3.22 18.31
C ILE A 284 23.61 -3.24 17.04
N ALA A 285 24.20 -3.05 15.85
CA ALA A 285 23.45 -3.10 14.59
C ALA A 285 22.88 -4.50 14.31
N ARG A 286 23.61 -5.57 14.62
CA ARG A 286 23.13 -6.95 14.51
C ARG A 286 21.97 -7.22 15.48
N ALA A 287 22.07 -6.75 16.72
CA ALA A 287 20.97 -6.83 17.69
C ALA A 287 19.73 -6.06 17.21
N THR A 288 19.91 -4.89 16.58
CA THR A 288 18.82 -4.12 15.96
C THR A 288 18.16 -4.91 14.82
N SER A 289 18.97 -5.55 13.95
CA SER A 289 18.47 -6.42 12.89
C SER A 289 17.68 -7.61 13.46
N GLU A 290 18.18 -8.24 14.53
CA GLU A 290 17.51 -9.34 15.21
C GLU A 290 16.17 -8.90 15.81
N ILE A 291 16.10 -7.70 16.40
CA ILE A 291 14.84 -7.11 16.90
C ILE A 291 13.84 -6.97 15.74
N MET A 292 14.23 -6.36 14.63
CA MET A 292 13.32 -6.13 13.49
C MET A 292 12.87 -7.45 12.85
N THR A 293 13.80 -8.38 12.62
CA THR A 293 13.53 -9.66 11.96
C THR A 293 12.86 -10.70 12.84
N SER A 294 12.99 -10.59 14.17
CA SER A 294 12.40 -11.55 15.10
C SER A 294 11.21 -11.01 15.88
N LEU A 295 11.27 -9.79 16.40
CA LEU A 295 10.21 -9.26 17.29
C LEU A 295 9.11 -8.50 16.52
N TYR A 296 9.49 -7.86 15.41
CA TYR A 296 8.59 -7.05 14.57
C TYR A 296 8.17 -7.73 13.26
N SER A 297 8.72 -8.89 12.92
CA SER A 297 8.42 -9.57 11.65
C SER A 297 7.09 -10.33 11.64
N ASN A 298 6.61 -10.61 10.43
CA ASN A 298 5.36 -11.30 10.14
C ASN A 298 5.36 -12.78 10.53
N GLY A 299 6.51 -13.40 10.75
CA GLY A 299 6.58 -14.83 11.03
C GLY A 299 5.93 -15.12 12.38
N GLY A 300 4.93 -16.00 12.42
CA GLY A 300 4.28 -16.42 13.65
C GLY A 300 5.26 -17.10 14.61
N LEU A 301 5.93 -16.33 15.45
CA LEU A 301 6.72 -16.88 16.55
C LEU A 301 5.77 -17.47 17.58
N SER A 302 6.15 -18.62 18.13
CA SER A 302 5.49 -19.12 19.32
C SER A 302 5.78 -18.17 20.51
N GLN A 303 4.89 -18.16 21.49
CA GLN A 303 5.03 -17.39 22.72
C GLN A 303 6.36 -17.65 23.44
N GLY A 304 6.80 -18.92 23.51
CA GLY A 304 8.08 -19.28 24.12
C GLY A 304 9.28 -18.78 23.32
N ASP A 305 9.21 -18.81 21.99
CA ASP A 305 10.30 -18.36 21.11
C ASP A 305 10.49 -16.86 21.15
N LEU A 306 9.39 -16.07 21.19
CA LEU A 306 9.46 -14.61 21.29
C LEU A 306 10.24 -14.18 22.54
N ILE A 307 9.90 -14.75 23.69
CA ILE A 307 10.51 -14.39 24.98
C ILE A 307 11.97 -14.82 25.03
N LYS A 308 12.26 -16.02 24.55
CA LYS A 308 13.63 -16.52 24.45
C LYS A 308 14.49 -15.58 23.60
N LYS A 309 13.98 -15.16 22.44
CA LYS A 309 14.68 -14.23 21.56
C LYS A 309 14.85 -12.84 22.17
N MET A 310 13.79 -12.27 22.75
CA MET A 310 13.85 -10.99 23.44
C MET A 310 14.88 -11.00 24.58
N ARG A 311 14.90 -12.06 25.41
CA ARG A 311 15.90 -12.24 26.47
C ARG A 311 17.31 -12.29 25.91
N ASN A 312 17.53 -13.09 24.86
CA ASN A 312 18.85 -13.23 24.24
C ASN A 312 19.35 -11.90 23.67
N VAL A 313 18.47 -11.13 23.03
CA VAL A 313 18.79 -9.79 22.51
C VAL A 313 19.16 -8.84 23.65
N LEU A 314 18.35 -8.77 24.72
CA LEU A 314 18.64 -7.89 25.87
C LEU A 314 19.94 -8.28 26.56
N GLN A 315 20.22 -9.58 26.72
CA GLN A 315 21.50 -10.07 27.24
C GLN A 315 22.67 -9.67 26.32
N SER A 316 22.51 -9.84 25.01
CA SER A 316 23.53 -9.47 24.03
C SER A 316 23.83 -7.97 24.05
N LEU A 317 22.81 -7.12 24.17
CA LEU A 317 22.96 -5.67 24.33
C LEU A 317 23.65 -5.32 25.65
N TYR A 318 23.28 -5.98 26.75
CA TYR A 318 23.93 -5.83 28.05
C TYR A 318 25.43 -6.17 27.99
N ASP A 319 25.77 -7.36 27.46
CA ASP A 319 27.16 -7.82 27.31
C ASP A 319 27.95 -6.87 26.39
N THR A 320 27.30 -6.38 25.34
CA THR A 320 27.89 -5.40 24.41
C THR A 320 28.19 -4.08 25.12
N GLY A 321 27.27 -3.57 25.94
CA GLY A 321 27.49 -2.36 26.74
C GLY A 321 28.65 -2.50 27.73
N ARG A 322 28.78 -3.66 28.39
CA ARG A 322 29.92 -3.96 29.28
C ARG A 322 31.25 -4.09 28.56
N SER A 323 31.22 -4.43 27.27
CA SER A 323 32.42 -4.55 26.44
C SER A 323 32.94 -3.21 25.90
N ILE A 324 32.27 -2.08 26.20
CA ILE A 324 32.72 -0.74 25.80
C ILE A 324 34.07 -0.41 26.47
N PRO A 325 35.11 -0.04 25.70
CA PRO A 325 36.42 0.30 26.24
C PRO A 325 36.37 1.44 27.25
N LEU A 326 37.15 1.31 28.34
CA LEU A 326 37.16 2.26 29.46
C LEU A 326 37.49 3.69 29.05
N ASN A 327 38.28 3.88 27.99
CA ASN A 327 38.66 5.21 27.49
C ASN A 327 37.53 5.97 26.77
N ILE A 328 36.44 5.29 26.41
CA ILE A 328 35.25 5.90 25.80
C ILE A 328 33.96 5.57 26.57
N ALA A 329 34.07 4.85 27.68
CA ALA A 329 32.95 4.54 28.56
C ALA A 329 32.49 5.82 29.29
N ILE A 330 31.18 5.98 29.46
CA ILE A 330 30.58 7.12 30.17
C ILE A 330 30.28 6.69 31.60
N ASP A 331 30.79 7.45 32.57
CA ASP A 331 30.48 7.23 33.99
C ASP A 331 29.17 7.94 34.36
N PHE A 332 28.09 7.16 34.48
CA PHE A 332 26.77 7.68 34.83
C PHE A 332 26.60 8.01 36.32
N LYS A 333 27.60 7.71 37.17
CA LYS A 333 27.61 8.02 38.62
C LYS A 333 27.74 9.52 38.88
N ASN A 334 28.43 10.23 37.99
CA ASN A 334 28.66 11.65 38.13
C ASN A 334 27.43 12.45 37.68
N LYS A 335 27.11 13.54 38.42
CA LYS A 335 26.02 14.45 38.05
C LYS A 335 26.31 15.18 36.73
N GLU A 336 27.57 15.56 36.52
CA GLU A 336 28.07 16.08 35.25
C GLU A 336 28.77 14.95 34.50
N LEU A 337 28.25 14.59 33.33
CA LEU A 337 28.81 13.51 32.52
C LEU A 337 29.97 14.04 31.69
N GLU A 338 31.13 13.40 31.82
CA GLU A 338 32.19 13.53 30.83
C GLU A 338 31.89 12.58 29.68
N VAL A 339 31.77 13.13 28.46
CA VAL A 339 31.39 12.38 27.28
C VAL A 339 32.39 12.57 26.15
N THR A 340 32.53 11.55 25.31
CA THR A 340 33.27 11.64 24.03
C THR A 340 32.27 11.45 22.89
N ARG A 341 32.56 11.97 21.69
CA ARG A 341 31.69 11.76 20.52
C ARG A 341 31.51 10.28 20.21
N SER A 342 32.62 9.53 20.25
CA SER A 342 32.63 8.09 19.98
C SER A 342 31.82 7.31 21.02
N GLY A 343 32.09 7.51 22.31
CA GLY A 343 31.37 6.87 23.40
C GLY A 343 29.88 7.20 23.38
N SER A 344 29.54 8.48 23.24
CA SER A 344 28.14 8.94 23.17
C SER A 344 27.38 8.25 22.05
N SER A 345 27.95 8.22 20.83
CA SER A 345 27.28 7.57 19.70
C SER A 345 27.04 6.07 19.91
N LEU A 346 27.93 5.36 20.62
CA LEU A 346 27.72 3.95 20.97
C LEU A 346 26.62 3.77 22.02
N TYR A 347 26.63 4.56 23.10
CA TYR A 347 25.61 4.49 24.15
C TYR A 347 24.23 4.90 23.63
N LEU A 348 24.13 5.96 22.81
CA LEU A 348 22.87 6.36 22.19
C LEU A 348 22.29 5.22 21.35
N ARG A 349 23.11 4.57 20.51
CA ARG A 349 22.67 3.41 19.70
C ARG A 349 22.27 2.21 20.55
N LEU A 350 23.02 1.95 21.62
CA LEU A 350 22.72 0.87 22.56
C LEU A 350 21.34 1.10 23.21
N PHE A 351 21.10 2.30 23.72
CA PHE A 351 19.83 2.66 24.35
C PHE A 351 18.67 2.70 23.36
N SER A 352 18.87 3.19 22.14
CA SER A 352 17.86 3.11 21.09
C SER A 352 17.48 1.66 20.76
N ALA A 353 18.42 0.72 20.74
CA ALA A 353 18.11 -0.70 20.52
C ALA A 353 17.34 -1.31 21.71
N ILE A 354 17.67 -0.94 22.95
CA ILE A 354 16.93 -1.35 24.15
C ILE A 354 15.50 -0.80 24.11
N ILE A 355 15.33 0.49 23.80
CA ILE A 355 14.01 1.12 23.65
C ILE A 355 13.22 0.40 22.55
N LEU A 356 13.80 0.19 21.37
CA LEU A 356 13.15 -0.50 20.26
C LEU A 356 12.69 -1.92 20.65
N CYS A 357 13.46 -2.63 21.46
CA CYS A 357 13.13 -3.98 21.94
C CYS A 357 11.95 -3.99 22.92
N ILE A 358 11.83 -2.99 23.79
CA ILE A 358 10.91 -3.00 24.94
C ILE A 358 9.66 -2.14 24.71
N ARG A 359 9.76 -1.08 23.90
CA ARG A 359 8.70 -0.08 23.66
C ARG A 359 7.31 -0.67 23.40
N PRO A 360 7.14 -1.79 22.65
CA PRO A 360 5.83 -2.43 22.47
C PRO A 360 5.07 -2.69 23.76
N ILE A 361 5.78 -3.11 24.81
CA ILE A 361 5.20 -3.40 26.13
C ILE A 361 4.70 -2.11 26.78
N LEU A 362 5.44 -1.00 26.65
CA LEU A 362 5.03 0.30 27.18
C LEU A 362 3.81 0.86 26.43
N LEU A 363 3.79 0.76 25.10
CA LEU A 363 2.69 1.26 24.25
C LEU A 363 1.39 0.49 24.50
N GLN A 364 1.47 -0.83 24.66
CA GLN A 364 0.33 -1.66 25.03
C GLN A 364 -0.29 -1.21 26.35
N LYS A 365 0.54 -0.82 27.33
CA LYS A 365 0.07 -0.39 28.65
C LYS A 365 -0.55 1.00 28.64
N VAL A 366 -0.03 1.91 27.82
CA VAL A 366 -0.68 3.21 27.56
C VAL A 366 -2.07 2.97 26.95
N LYS A 367 -2.17 2.08 25.97
CA LYS A 367 -3.44 1.72 25.35
C LYS A 367 -4.44 1.10 26.32
N ASP A 368 -4.03 0.11 27.13
CA ASP A 368 -4.90 -0.52 28.15
C ASP A 368 -5.52 0.54 29.07
N LYS A 369 -4.71 1.54 29.46
CA LYS A 369 -5.16 2.65 30.31
C LYS A 369 -6.13 3.60 29.60
N VAL A 370 -5.88 3.90 28.33
CA VAL A 370 -6.74 4.77 27.52
C VAL A 370 -8.11 4.14 27.29
N GLN A 371 -8.18 2.82 27.15
CA GLN A 371 -9.43 2.10 26.83
C GLN A 371 -10.26 1.69 28.07
N ASP A 372 -9.78 1.97 29.29
CA ASP A 372 -10.44 1.64 30.57
C ASP A 372 -10.83 0.14 30.67
N THR A 373 -10.10 -0.73 29.96
CA THR A 373 -10.23 -2.19 29.97
C THR A 373 -9.63 -2.77 31.25
N GLN A 374 -10.17 -3.90 31.74
CA GLN A 374 -9.86 -4.46 33.08
C GLN A 374 -8.36 -4.41 33.47
N LYS A 375 -8.10 -4.03 34.73
CA LYS A 375 -6.79 -4.04 35.42
C LYS A 375 -6.07 -5.40 35.25
N GLN A 376 -5.30 -5.62 34.19
CA GLN A 376 -4.37 -6.76 34.10
C GLN A 376 -3.25 -6.56 35.13
N ILE A 377 -3.07 -7.45 36.10
CA ILE A 377 -2.04 -7.34 37.14
C ILE A 377 -0.68 -6.97 36.50
N VAL A 378 -0.11 -5.81 36.84
CA VAL A 378 1.26 -5.45 36.44
C VAL A 378 2.18 -6.39 37.18
N THR A 379 2.95 -7.15 36.42
CA THR A 379 3.83 -8.15 36.98
C THR A 379 5.25 -7.61 37.21
N PRO A 380 6.05 -8.25 38.08
CA PRO A 380 7.43 -7.84 38.31
C PRO A 380 8.29 -7.77 37.03
N ALA A 381 8.14 -8.72 36.09
CA ALA A 381 8.93 -8.70 34.85
C ALA A 381 8.54 -7.55 33.91
N ILE A 382 7.24 -7.28 33.74
CA ILE A 382 6.76 -6.14 32.93
C ILE A 382 7.21 -4.82 33.55
N SER A 383 7.13 -4.70 34.88
CA SER A 383 7.61 -3.52 35.60
C SER A 383 9.11 -3.30 35.39
N GLN A 384 9.94 -4.34 35.54
CA GLN A 384 11.39 -4.26 35.30
C GLN A 384 11.74 -3.86 33.86
N LEU A 385 11.01 -4.37 32.87
CA LEU A 385 11.19 -3.99 31.47
C LEU A 385 10.82 -2.53 31.22
N CYS A 386 9.68 -2.06 31.74
CA CYS A 386 9.27 -0.66 31.65
C CYS A 386 10.28 0.28 32.34
N LEU A 387 10.83 -0.12 33.49
CA LEU A 387 11.91 0.59 34.19
C LEU A 387 13.18 0.70 33.34
N LEU A 388 13.61 -0.41 32.73
CA LEU A 388 14.78 -0.45 31.84
C LEU A 388 14.60 0.47 30.62
N CYS A 389 13.41 0.49 30.02
CA CYS A 389 13.07 1.37 28.92
C CYS A 389 13.13 2.85 29.34
N ASN A 390 12.59 3.19 30.52
CA ASN A 390 12.66 4.53 31.09
C ASN A 390 14.11 4.97 31.39
N GLU A 391 14.92 4.09 31.98
CA GLU A 391 16.33 4.38 32.29
C GLU A 391 17.16 4.63 31.02
N ALA A 392 16.93 3.81 29.98
CA ALA A 392 17.55 4.02 28.67
C ALA A 392 17.20 5.40 28.08
N ALA A 393 15.95 5.86 28.22
CA ALA A 393 15.52 7.18 27.77
C ALA A 393 16.19 8.32 28.58
N LEU A 394 16.21 8.22 29.92
CA LEU A 394 16.86 9.23 30.78
C LEU A 394 18.36 9.37 30.46
N ARG A 395 19.08 8.26 30.33
CA ARG A 395 20.52 8.28 30.00
C ARG A 395 20.78 8.82 28.60
N THR A 396 19.93 8.50 27.63
CA THR A 396 20.01 9.04 26.27
C THR A 396 19.98 10.57 26.28
N ILE A 397 19.04 11.16 27.03
CA ILE A 397 18.91 12.61 27.14
C ILE A 397 20.11 13.22 27.90
N ARG A 398 20.53 12.61 29.02
CA ARG A 398 21.69 13.11 29.78
C ARG A 398 22.95 13.17 28.93
N ILE A 399 23.18 12.18 28.06
CA ILE A 399 24.29 12.17 27.10
C ILE A 399 24.15 13.33 26.12
N LEU A 400 23.01 13.46 25.44
CA LEU A 400 22.78 14.50 24.44
C LEU A 400 22.92 15.91 25.04
N TYR A 401 22.45 16.10 26.27
CA TYR A 401 22.56 17.35 27.00
C TYR A 401 23.98 17.67 27.42
N ALA A 402 24.76 16.67 27.86
CA ALA A 402 26.18 16.83 28.14
C ALA A 402 26.97 17.21 26.87
N MET A 403 26.66 16.57 25.74
CA MET A 403 27.26 16.90 24.43
C MET A 403 26.90 18.31 23.97
N LYS A 404 25.68 18.80 24.22
CA LYS A 404 25.27 20.18 23.93
C LYS A 404 26.07 21.21 24.75
N LYS A 405 26.42 20.89 26.00
CA LYS A 405 27.14 21.80 26.91
C LYS A 405 28.64 21.89 26.66
N GLN A 406 29.25 20.88 26.05
CA GLN A 406 30.68 20.86 25.79
C GLN A 406 30.98 21.55 24.45
N ASP A 407 31.65 22.71 24.50
CA ASP A 407 31.97 23.53 23.33
C ASP A 407 32.94 22.84 22.33
N GLU A 408 33.77 21.89 22.78
CA GLU A 408 34.81 21.24 21.95
C GLU A 408 34.33 19.98 21.20
N ILE A 409 33.35 19.25 21.74
CA ILE A 409 32.87 17.94 21.23
C ILE A 409 31.46 18.06 20.61
N GLY A 410 30.98 19.31 20.49
CA GLY A 410 29.58 19.73 20.41
C GLY A 410 28.61 18.83 19.64
N LEU A 411 27.34 18.91 20.01
CA LEU A 411 26.26 18.27 19.28
C LEU A 411 26.32 18.68 17.79
N ALA A 412 26.48 17.72 16.88
CA ALA A 412 26.53 18.01 15.45
C ALA A 412 25.14 18.51 15.00
N PRO A 413 25.02 19.72 14.45
CA PRO A 413 23.69 20.33 14.23
C PRO A 413 22.77 19.54 13.29
N PHE A 414 23.35 18.77 12.37
CA PHE A 414 22.62 17.93 11.42
C PHE A 414 22.84 16.43 11.66
N ALA A 415 23.48 16.04 12.78
CA ALA A 415 23.68 14.63 13.07
C ALA A 415 22.34 13.95 13.34
N PHE A 416 21.96 13.12 12.39
CA PHE A 416 20.70 12.41 12.35
C PHE A 416 20.39 11.58 13.61
N PHE A 417 21.39 10.83 14.10
CA PHE A 417 21.20 9.91 15.23
C PHE A 417 20.93 10.64 16.53
N ASP A 418 21.45 11.85 16.69
CA ASP A 418 21.30 12.63 17.91
C ASP A 418 19.85 13.14 18.02
N LEU A 419 19.29 13.57 16.89
CA LEU A 419 17.88 13.96 16.75
C LEU A 419 16.93 12.80 17.01
N ASP A 420 17.09 11.68 16.30
CA ASP A 420 16.18 10.53 16.42
C ASP A 420 16.25 9.97 17.86
N ALA A 421 17.44 9.90 18.47
CA ALA A 421 17.60 9.47 19.86
C ALA A 421 16.94 10.43 20.87
N ALA A 422 17.06 11.76 20.66
CA ALA A 422 16.37 12.75 21.48
C ALA A 422 14.85 12.55 21.42
N PHE A 423 14.31 12.35 20.21
CA PHE A 423 12.89 12.15 19.98
C PHE A 423 12.38 10.85 20.61
N SER A 424 13.01 9.71 20.34
CA SER A 424 12.60 8.42 20.90
C SER A 424 12.65 8.41 22.45
N ALA A 425 13.65 9.06 23.04
CA ALA A 425 13.76 9.16 24.50
C ALA A 425 12.68 10.05 25.11
N ALA A 426 12.43 11.25 24.53
CA ALA A 426 11.34 12.12 24.95
C ALA A 426 9.99 11.42 24.83
N PHE A 427 9.77 10.70 23.74
CA PHE A 427 8.57 9.91 23.50
C PHE A 427 8.30 8.89 24.61
N VAL A 428 9.33 8.14 25.04
CA VAL A 428 9.21 7.19 26.17
C VAL A 428 8.85 7.88 27.48
N LEU A 429 9.47 9.03 27.80
CA LEU A 429 9.16 9.78 29.03
C LEU A 429 7.72 10.32 29.05
N ILE A 430 7.22 10.76 27.90
CA ILE A 430 5.82 11.19 27.75
C ILE A 430 4.88 9.99 27.92
N MET A 431 5.20 8.83 27.33
CA MET A 431 4.39 7.61 27.48
C MET A 431 4.29 7.17 28.93
N ARG A 432 5.37 7.32 29.72
CA ARG A 432 5.33 7.12 31.17
C ARG A 432 4.37 8.09 31.86
N GLY A 433 4.41 9.38 31.50
CA GLY A 433 3.48 10.39 32.01
C GLY A 433 2.01 10.03 31.72
N PHE A 434 1.73 9.47 30.54
CA PHE A 434 0.41 8.91 30.22
C PHE A 434 0.07 7.68 31.07
N ALA A 435 0.99 6.75 31.25
CA ALA A 435 0.76 5.47 31.94
C ALA A 435 0.54 5.63 33.46
N HIS A 436 1.11 6.63 34.13
CA HIS A 436 1.02 6.76 35.60
C HIS A 436 0.22 8.00 36.07
N LYS A 437 -0.90 7.79 36.80
CA LYS A 437 -1.81 8.87 37.25
C LYS A 437 -1.16 9.89 38.19
N ASN A 438 -0.17 9.49 38.98
CA ASN A 438 0.55 10.40 39.88
C ASN A 438 1.66 11.18 39.15
N ASP A 439 2.14 10.71 38.00
CA ASP A 439 3.21 11.37 37.24
C ASP A 439 2.64 12.49 36.35
N SER A 440 1.41 12.33 35.83
CA SER A 440 0.71 13.43 35.11
C SER A 440 0.27 14.58 36.02
N GLN A 441 0.25 14.37 37.34
CA GLN A 441 -0.04 15.43 38.33
C GLN A 441 1.21 16.19 38.77
N LYS A 442 2.39 15.56 38.66
CA LYS A 442 3.71 16.18 38.91
C LYS A 442 4.16 16.97 37.67
N PRO A 443 5.06 17.96 37.82
CA PRO A 443 5.66 18.61 36.66
C PRO A 443 6.42 17.59 35.80
N PRO A 444 6.53 17.82 34.48
CA PRO A 444 7.31 16.96 33.60
C PRO A 444 8.76 16.82 34.09
N PRO A 445 9.41 15.67 33.88
CA PRO A 445 10.78 15.45 34.33
C PRO A 445 11.75 16.46 33.70
N GLN A 446 12.82 16.79 34.41
CA GLN A 446 13.81 17.76 33.93
C GLN A 446 14.45 17.31 32.61
N GLU A 447 14.64 16.01 32.45
CA GLU A 447 15.20 15.39 31.25
C GLU A 447 14.29 15.64 30.03
N LEU A 448 12.97 15.64 30.19
CA LEU A 448 12.09 15.96 29.06
C LEU A 448 12.31 17.40 28.57
N HIS A 449 12.47 18.36 29.48
CA HIS A 449 12.85 19.73 29.12
C HIS A 449 14.23 19.80 28.45
N GLN A 450 15.20 18.99 28.92
CA GLN A 450 16.52 18.90 28.30
C GLN A 450 16.45 18.34 26.86
N ALA A 451 15.54 17.39 26.60
CA ALA A 451 15.33 16.86 25.25
C ALA A 451 14.75 17.93 24.31
N VAL A 452 13.77 18.71 24.78
CA VAL A 452 13.22 19.87 24.07
C VAL A 452 14.33 20.89 23.77
N GLU A 453 15.15 21.22 24.76
CA GLU A 453 16.30 22.12 24.64
C GLU A 453 17.35 21.65 23.62
N VAL A 454 17.53 20.34 23.45
CA VAL A 454 18.43 19.75 22.46
C VAL A 454 17.82 19.89 21.06
N LEU A 455 16.54 19.59 20.89
CA LEU A 455 15.84 19.73 19.62
C LEU A 455 15.71 21.20 19.18
N GLU A 456 15.54 22.12 20.13
CA GLU A 456 15.58 23.57 19.87
C GLU A 456 16.95 24.02 19.39
N TYR A 457 18.02 23.51 19.99
CA TYR A 457 19.38 23.80 19.54
C TYR A 457 19.61 23.33 18.09
N LEU A 458 19.18 22.11 17.75
CA LEU A 458 19.30 21.57 16.39
C LEU A 458 18.43 22.36 15.40
N SER A 459 17.18 22.67 15.77
CA SER A 459 16.26 23.47 14.96
C SER A 459 16.80 24.87 14.69
N ALA A 460 17.39 25.52 15.69
CA ALA A 460 17.97 26.85 15.57
C ALA A 460 19.20 26.89 14.64
N ALA A 461 19.86 25.75 14.43
CA ALA A 461 20.94 25.60 13.48
C ALA A 461 20.48 25.35 12.03
N GLY A 462 19.17 25.30 11.78
CA GLY A 462 18.58 25.09 10.45
C GLY A 462 18.23 23.63 10.14
N ASN A 463 18.22 22.75 11.14
CA ASN A 463 17.78 21.36 10.97
C ASN A 463 16.24 21.30 10.95
N ASN A 464 15.68 21.18 9.74
CA ASN A 464 14.22 21.15 9.53
C ASN A 464 13.55 19.94 10.17
N ALA A 465 14.21 18.77 10.19
CA ALA A 465 13.67 17.58 10.85
C ALA A 465 13.57 17.79 12.36
N ALA A 466 14.56 18.44 12.98
CA ALA A 466 14.51 18.76 14.41
C ALA A 466 13.36 19.71 14.72
N SER A 467 13.12 20.70 13.84
CA SER A 467 11.98 21.61 13.96
C SER A 467 10.64 20.87 13.92
N HIS A 468 10.49 19.90 13.03
CA HIS A 468 9.28 19.07 12.94
C HIS A 468 9.08 18.22 14.21
N ARG A 469 10.14 17.51 14.66
CA ARG A 469 10.08 16.66 15.87
C ARG A 469 9.86 17.45 17.15
N LEU A 470 10.39 18.67 17.23
CA LEU A 470 10.15 19.59 18.34
C LEU A 470 8.66 19.96 18.44
N LYS A 471 8.00 20.25 17.31
CA LYS A 471 6.56 20.56 17.30
C LYS A 471 5.73 19.38 17.80
N GLU A 472 6.06 18.17 17.36
CA GLU A 472 5.39 16.95 17.81
C GLU A 472 5.56 16.76 19.34
N ILE A 473 6.78 16.85 19.89
CA ILE A 473 6.99 16.73 21.34
C ILE A 473 6.23 17.77 22.15
N LYS A 474 6.23 19.05 21.72
CA LYS A 474 5.46 20.10 22.41
C LYS A 474 3.96 19.82 22.40
N GLN A 475 3.43 19.28 21.30
CA GLN A 475 2.03 18.84 21.22
C GLN A 475 1.76 17.65 22.18
N LEU A 476 2.68 16.69 22.24
CA LEU A 476 2.58 15.53 23.14
C LEU A 476 2.59 15.93 24.62
N GLU A 477 3.49 16.82 25.01
CA GLU A 477 3.58 17.35 26.38
C GLU A 477 2.29 18.05 26.81
N ALA A 478 1.71 18.85 25.92
CA ALA A 478 0.47 19.56 26.17
C ALA A 478 -0.70 18.61 26.46
N HIS A 479 -0.74 17.42 25.84
CA HIS A 479 -1.80 16.43 26.09
C HIS A 479 -1.69 15.77 27.48
N VAL A 480 -0.48 15.57 28.00
CA VAL A 480 -0.27 14.90 29.30
C VAL A 480 -0.42 15.88 30.47
N TRP A 481 0.22 17.04 30.40
CA TRP A 481 0.34 17.98 31.52
C TRP A 481 -0.57 19.22 31.39
N GLY A 482 -1.20 19.43 30.23
CA GLY A 482 -2.16 20.50 29.98
C GLY A 482 -1.60 21.92 30.08
N SER A 483 -2.45 22.93 29.90
CA SER A 483 -2.12 24.36 30.07
C SER A 483 -1.74 24.77 31.50
N ARG A 484 -1.70 23.81 32.44
CA ARG A 484 -1.42 24.02 33.86
C ARG A 484 0.07 24.30 34.13
N TYR A 485 0.95 23.78 33.27
CA TYR A 485 2.41 23.95 33.39
C TYR A 485 3.04 24.62 32.16
N PHE A 486 2.32 24.68 31.02
CA PHE A 486 2.77 25.32 29.78
C PHE A 486 1.71 26.32 29.28
N PRO A 487 1.90 27.65 29.45
CA PRO A 487 0.97 28.63 28.90
C PRO A 487 1.07 28.66 27.36
N PRO A 488 -0.04 28.90 26.63
CA PRO A 488 0.00 28.99 25.17
C PRO A 488 0.87 30.18 24.75
N GLU A 489 1.93 29.91 23.98
CA GLU A 489 2.69 30.94 23.28
C GLU A 489 1.75 31.63 22.29
N LYS A 490 1.64 32.96 22.39
CA LYS A 490 0.93 33.77 21.39
C LYS A 490 1.69 33.65 20.07
N ASP A 491 1.00 33.23 19.01
CA ASP A 491 1.49 33.33 17.63
C ASP A 491 2.01 34.75 17.38
N GLY A 492 3.32 34.89 17.33
CA GLY A 492 4.02 36.11 16.96
C GLY A 492 4.51 35.97 15.53
N ASP A 493 3.93 36.77 14.65
CA ASP A 493 4.36 36.96 13.26
C ASP A 493 5.88 37.07 13.13
N VAL A 494 6.50 36.11 12.44
CA VAL A 494 7.84 36.29 11.87
C VAL A 494 7.68 37.15 10.61
N GLN A 495 7.61 38.46 10.80
CA GLN A 495 7.82 39.41 9.70
C GLN A 495 9.30 39.39 9.30
N MET A 496 9.59 38.95 8.08
CA MET A 496 10.78 39.38 7.36
C MET A 496 10.65 40.87 7.06
N LYS A 497 11.59 41.70 7.54
CA LYS A 497 11.96 42.95 6.85
C LYS A 497 13.37 43.43 7.18
N ASP A 498 14.07 43.68 6.09
CA ASP A 498 15.25 44.46 5.78
C ASP A 498 16.06 45.24 6.84
N SER A 499 17.35 45.16 6.58
CA SER A 499 18.50 45.98 7.00
C SER A 499 18.25 47.44 7.41
N GLY A 500 18.83 47.81 8.56
CA GLY A 500 19.11 49.20 8.93
C GLY A 500 19.68 49.31 10.36
N THR A 501 21.00 49.36 10.49
CA THR A 501 21.73 49.77 11.71
C THR A 501 21.75 51.32 11.84
N PRO A 502 22.29 51.93 12.92
CA PRO A 502 22.38 51.54 14.35
C PRO A 502 21.89 52.69 15.29
N HIS A 503 21.84 52.48 16.61
CA HIS A 503 22.39 53.37 17.66
C HIS A 503 21.78 53.13 19.07
N GLY A 504 22.64 53.01 20.09
CA GLY A 504 22.39 53.58 21.42
C GLY A 504 22.20 52.63 22.61
N GLU A 505 23.28 52.10 23.16
CA GLU A 505 23.46 51.91 24.62
C GLU A 505 23.53 53.29 25.36
N PRO A 506 23.63 53.40 26.71
CA PRO A 506 23.15 52.57 27.84
C PRO A 506 22.54 53.38 29.02
N HIS A 507 22.17 52.66 30.09
CA HIS A 507 22.29 52.98 31.54
C HIS A 507 21.09 53.44 32.42
N ALA A 508 20.89 52.60 33.47
CA ALA A 508 20.96 52.88 34.91
C ALA A 508 19.68 52.98 35.76
N GLY A 509 19.64 52.17 36.83
CA GLY A 509 19.45 52.69 38.19
C GLY A 509 18.28 52.18 39.04
N GLY A 510 18.45 51.04 39.72
CA GLY A 510 18.67 51.00 41.18
C GLY A 510 17.51 51.04 42.21
N SER A 511 17.75 50.27 43.30
CA SER A 511 17.12 50.19 44.65
C SER A 511 15.79 49.42 44.76
N GLY A 512 15.53 48.47 45.68
CA GLY A 512 16.04 48.10 47.03
C GLY A 512 14.79 47.97 47.94
N ALA A 513 14.61 47.12 48.96
CA ALA A 513 15.42 46.17 49.72
C ALA A 513 14.51 45.33 50.67
N GLN A 514 15.02 44.18 51.16
CA GLN A 514 14.81 43.53 52.50
C GLN A 514 13.43 42.91 52.89
N GLY A 515 13.32 41.80 53.63
CA GLY A 515 14.30 40.98 54.37
C GLY A 515 13.72 39.65 54.94
N THR A 516 14.61 38.82 55.46
CA THR A 516 14.51 37.48 56.11
C THR A 516 14.23 37.57 57.64
N PRO A 517 14.35 36.52 58.50
CA PRO A 517 13.96 35.08 58.46
C PRO A 517 13.34 34.53 59.79
N GLY A 518 12.78 33.30 59.73
CA GLY A 518 12.97 32.21 60.72
C GLY A 518 12.24 32.21 62.08
N GLN A 519 11.57 31.09 62.43
CA GLN A 519 11.66 30.46 63.76
C GLN A 519 11.01 29.06 63.79
N SER A 520 11.70 28.16 64.48
CA SER A 520 11.44 26.76 64.79
C SER A 520 10.80 26.61 66.18
N VAL A 521 10.21 25.44 66.53
CA VAL A 521 10.05 25.07 67.96
C VAL A 521 8.79 24.28 68.43
N GLU A 522 8.80 22.93 68.56
CA GLU A 522 8.00 22.09 69.52
C GLU A 522 6.44 22.09 69.51
N GLY A 523 5.70 21.02 69.87
CA GLY A 523 6.01 19.68 70.39
C GLY A 523 4.76 19.04 71.07
N SER A 524 4.64 17.70 70.99
CA SER A 524 3.81 16.77 71.81
C SER A 524 2.26 16.87 71.74
N GLY A 525 1.45 15.82 71.89
CA GLY A 525 1.64 14.40 72.16
C GLY A 525 0.28 13.71 72.39
N SER A 526 0.14 12.50 71.81
CA SER A 526 -0.49 11.28 72.38
C SER A 526 -1.95 11.27 72.90
N GLN A 527 -2.79 10.42 72.31
CA GLN A 527 -3.45 9.32 73.03
C GLN A 527 -3.94 8.19 72.11
N VAL A 528 -3.91 6.98 72.66
CA VAL A 528 -3.94 5.66 71.99
C VAL A 528 -5.26 4.94 72.32
N VAL A 529 -5.60 3.97 71.45
CA VAL A 529 -6.23 2.64 71.69
C VAL A 529 -7.55 2.45 70.94
N LEU A 530 -7.54 1.53 69.95
CA LEU A 530 -8.35 0.31 69.88
C LEU A 530 -7.94 -0.50 68.62
N SER A 531 -7.58 -1.77 68.80
CA SER A 531 -7.41 -2.80 67.75
C SER A 531 -8.69 -3.67 67.69
N PRO A 532 -8.89 -4.65 66.77
CA PRO A 532 -8.29 -4.98 65.45
C PRO A 532 -9.43 -5.17 64.37
N PRO A 533 -9.21 -5.66 63.12
CA PRO A 533 -8.94 -7.10 62.86
C PRO A 533 -7.92 -7.38 61.74
N ASP A 534 -7.38 -8.61 61.77
CA ASP A 534 -6.61 -9.25 60.70
C ASP A 534 -7.22 -9.07 59.30
N PRO A 535 -6.40 -8.87 58.25
CA PRO A 535 -6.71 -9.35 56.92
C PRO A 535 -6.00 -10.69 56.67
N SER A 536 -6.84 -11.69 56.41
CA SER A 536 -6.54 -12.92 55.68
C SER A 536 -5.57 -12.75 54.50
N PRO A 537 -4.83 -13.80 54.10
CA PRO A 537 -3.86 -13.75 53.02
C PRO A 537 -4.56 -13.81 51.66
N SER A 538 -5.01 -12.67 51.14
CA SER A 538 -5.41 -12.53 49.73
C SER A 538 -5.61 -11.06 49.36
N THR A 539 -4.52 -10.33 49.15
CA THR A 539 -4.57 -9.04 48.45
C THR A 539 -3.68 -9.13 47.24
N GLN A 540 -4.31 -9.45 46.11
CA GLN A 540 -3.72 -9.28 44.78
C GLN A 540 -3.38 -7.78 44.56
N PRO A 541 -2.26 -7.45 43.89
CA PRO A 541 -1.86 -6.06 43.70
C PRO A 541 -2.85 -5.35 42.78
N SER A 542 -3.38 -4.22 43.24
CA SER A 542 -4.17 -3.31 42.40
C SER A 542 -3.25 -2.21 41.87
N TRP A 543 -3.51 -1.77 40.64
CA TRP A 543 -2.75 -0.80 39.81
C TRP A 543 -2.37 0.56 40.41
N ASP A 544 -2.64 0.79 41.67
CA ASP A 544 -2.42 2.07 42.32
C ASP A 544 -1.03 2.07 43.00
N GLY A 545 0.06 2.04 42.20
CA GLY A 545 1.38 2.53 42.68
C GLY A 545 2.70 1.90 42.21
N GLU A 546 2.76 0.78 41.48
CA GLU A 546 4.02 -0.01 41.43
C GLU A 546 4.68 -0.25 40.04
N MET A 547 4.10 0.18 38.90
CA MET A 547 4.67 -0.15 37.56
C MET A 547 6.10 0.38 37.34
N PHE A 548 6.44 1.52 37.92
CA PHE A 548 7.75 2.16 37.83
C PHE A 548 8.42 2.37 39.21
N GLY A 549 7.94 1.67 40.25
CA GLY A 549 8.36 1.89 41.63
C GLY A 549 7.88 3.22 42.24
N THR A 550 7.80 3.29 43.58
CA THR A 550 7.43 4.50 44.33
C THR A 550 8.59 5.45 44.59
N GLU A 551 9.81 5.07 44.22
CA GLU A 551 11.02 5.84 44.49
C GLU A 551 11.25 6.91 43.42
N SER A 552 11.47 8.15 43.86
CA SER A 552 11.98 9.24 43.03
C SER A 552 13.27 8.79 42.34
N ALA A 553 13.49 9.24 41.11
CA ALA A 553 14.66 8.93 40.25
C ALA A 553 16.06 9.21 40.88
N GLU A 554 16.15 9.58 42.15
CA GLU A 554 17.36 9.91 42.89
C GLU A 554 17.93 8.77 43.76
N SER A 555 17.23 7.65 43.99
CA SER A 555 17.69 6.58 44.92
C SER A 555 18.22 5.29 44.27
N TYR A 556 18.27 5.18 42.94
CA TYR A 556 18.73 3.97 42.29
C TYR A 556 20.27 3.91 42.18
N ASP A 557 20.85 2.75 42.56
CA ASP A 557 22.28 2.48 42.48
C ASP A 557 22.76 2.69 41.02
N PRO A 558 23.71 3.62 40.77
CA PRO A 558 24.09 4.03 39.42
C PRO A 558 24.71 2.92 38.55
N ASP A 559 25.05 1.76 39.11
CA ASP A 559 25.44 0.54 38.37
C ASP A 559 24.26 -0.25 37.77
N GLN A 560 23.00 0.13 38.01
CA GLN A 560 21.82 -0.67 37.63
C GLN A 560 21.52 -0.81 36.14
N LEU A 561 22.07 0.02 35.25
CA LEU A 561 21.99 -0.29 33.81
C LEU A 561 22.67 -1.63 33.51
N PHE A 562 23.63 -2.02 34.35
CA PHE A 562 24.28 -3.31 34.34
C PHE A 562 23.80 -4.25 35.49
N GLY A 563 22.64 -3.97 36.10
CA GLY A 563 22.01 -4.80 37.13
C GLY A 563 20.93 -5.77 36.62
N LEU A 564 20.79 -5.95 35.31
CA LEU A 564 20.01 -7.04 34.70
C LEU A 564 20.62 -8.39 35.10
N ASP A 565 20.23 -8.94 36.26
CA ASP A 565 20.43 -10.36 36.52
C ASP A 565 19.41 -11.18 35.72
N LEU A 566 19.60 -11.22 34.41
CA LEU A 566 18.81 -12.02 33.46
C LEU A 566 18.98 -13.53 33.71
N ASN A 567 20.01 -13.93 34.47
CA ASN A 567 20.28 -15.31 34.86
C ASN A 567 19.64 -15.70 36.22
N GLY A 568 19.11 -14.73 36.97
CA GLY A 568 18.39 -14.91 38.24
C GLY A 568 16.86 -14.76 38.12
N SER A 569 16.27 -13.92 38.97
CA SER A 569 14.80 -13.74 39.17
C SER A 569 14.01 -13.55 37.87
N LEU A 570 14.55 -12.71 36.97
CA LEU A 570 13.87 -12.30 35.75
C LEU A 570 13.72 -13.48 34.76
N GLY A 571 14.67 -14.42 34.74
CA GLY A 571 14.60 -15.62 33.88
C GLY A 571 13.46 -16.58 34.23
N GLN A 572 13.12 -16.69 35.53
CA GLN A 572 11.98 -17.45 36.03
C GLN A 572 10.66 -16.69 35.82
N GLU A 573 10.65 -15.38 36.08
CA GLU A 573 9.47 -14.51 35.91
C GLU A 573 9.03 -14.39 34.44
N PHE A 574 9.96 -14.28 33.48
CA PHE A 574 9.67 -14.29 32.03
C PHE A 574 8.91 -15.54 31.57
N SER A 575 9.09 -16.68 32.23
CA SER A 575 8.44 -17.95 31.85
C SER A 575 7.00 -18.06 32.35
N LEU A 576 6.68 -17.43 33.48
CA LEU A 576 5.35 -17.41 34.09
C LEU A 576 4.41 -16.42 33.39
N GLU A 577 4.95 -15.41 32.70
CA GLU A 577 4.22 -14.21 32.25
C GLU A 577 4.27 -14.01 30.73
N ALA A 578 4.52 -15.11 30.07
CA ALA A 578 4.81 -15.17 28.66
C ALA A 578 3.68 -14.63 27.77
N GLU A 579 2.44 -14.71 28.24
CA GLU A 579 1.24 -14.35 27.49
C GLU A 579 1.09 -12.83 27.34
N GLY A 580 1.35 -12.06 28.40
CA GLY A 580 1.23 -10.59 28.37
C GLY A 580 2.30 -9.90 27.51
N ILE A 581 3.53 -10.43 27.55
CA ILE A 581 4.62 -9.98 26.68
C ILE A 581 4.31 -10.34 25.23
N TYR A 582 3.84 -11.56 24.97
CA TYR A 582 3.47 -11.99 23.62
C TYR A 582 2.32 -11.18 23.02
N ALA A 583 1.31 -10.85 23.84
CA ALA A 583 0.18 -10.02 23.44
C ALA A 583 0.62 -8.60 23.06
N SER A 584 1.58 -8.00 23.77
CA SER A 584 2.12 -6.67 23.44
C SER A 584 2.82 -6.65 22.07
N PHE A 585 3.42 -7.79 21.72
CA PHE A 585 3.90 -8.19 20.40
C PHE A 585 2.76 -8.14 19.36
N ASN A 586 1.80 -9.03 19.56
CA ASN A 586 0.90 -9.50 18.53
C ASN A 586 -0.52 -8.94 18.67
N ASP A 587 -0.68 -7.75 19.24
CA ASP A 587 -1.99 -7.12 19.38
C ASP A 587 -2.47 -6.61 18.00
N PRO A 588 -3.49 -7.23 17.38
CA PRO A 588 -3.99 -6.79 16.08
C PRO A 588 -4.64 -5.40 16.14
N THR A 589 -4.99 -4.94 17.34
CA THR A 589 -5.61 -3.63 17.58
C THR A 589 -4.58 -2.55 17.92
N LEU A 590 -3.28 -2.87 18.01
CA LEU A 590 -2.18 -1.91 18.03
C LEU A 590 -1.03 -2.47 17.17
N PRO A 591 -1.10 -2.37 15.83
CA PRO A 591 -0.06 -2.89 14.96
C PRO A 591 1.21 -2.04 15.07
N LEU A 592 2.24 -2.62 15.70
CA LEU A 592 3.51 -1.94 15.93
C LEU A 592 4.52 -2.23 14.80
N THR A 593 5.13 -1.16 14.30
CA THR A 593 6.07 -1.15 13.17
C THR A 593 7.53 -1.03 13.59
N GLY A 594 7.78 -0.59 14.83
CA GLY A 594 9.13 -0.26 15.27
C GLY A 594 9.55 1.16 14.90
N VAL A 595 8.71 1.93 14.19
CA VAL A 595 8.95 3.33 13.83
C VAL A 595 8.17 4.25 14.78
N ASP A 596 8.86 5.13 15.51
CA ASP A 596 8.25 5.95 16.58
C ASP A 596 7.04 6.78 16.11
N GLN A 597 7.15 7.47 14.97
CA GLN A 597 6.08 8.30 14.42
C GLN A 597 4.82 7.51 14.07
N LEU A 598 5.04 6.29 13.62
CA LEU A 598 4.02 5.39 13.12
C LEU A 598 3.29 4.69 14.25
N ASP A 599 4.05 4.18 15.21
CA ASP A 599 3.50 3.59 16.42
C ASP A 599 2.74 4.65 17.25
N TRP A 600 3.20 5.90 17.25
CA TRP A 600 2.48 7.02 17.88
C TRP A 600 1.17 7.36 17.19
N ALA A 601 1.19 7.50 15.86
CA ALA A 601 -0.02 7.85 15.11
C ALA A 601 -1.15 6.83 15.34
N GLU A 602 -0.82 5.56 15.61
CA GLU A 602 -1.82 4.57 16.04
C GLU A 602 -2.34 4.78 17.46
N LEU A 603 -1.50 5.19 18.42
CA LEU A 603 -1.94 5.52 19.77
C LEU A 603 -2.78 6.80 19.83
N GLU A 604 -2.43 7.82 19.05
CA GLU A 604 -3.19 9.07 18.99
C GLU A 604 -4.63 8.84 18.53
N LYS A 605 -4.82 7.92 17.55
CA LYS A 605 -6.15 7.45 17.15
C LYS A 605 -6.95 6.87 18.31
N MET A 606 -6.29 6.25 19.29
CA MET A 606 -6.92 5.64 20.46
C MET A 606 -7.22 6.65 21.59
N MET A 607 -6.43 7.72 21.71
CA MET A 607 -6.56 8.76 22.75
C MET A 607 -7.54 9.89 22.41
N ALA A 608 -8.06 9.92 21.19
CA ALA A 608 -9.05 10.90 20.78
C ALA A 608 -10.30 10.88 21.71
N PRO A 609 -10.82 12.04 22.18
CA PRO A 609 -11.86 12.09 23.20
C PRO A 609 -13.17 11.40 22.73
N GLY A 610 -13.51 10.28 23.36
CA GLY A 610 -14.74 9.52 23.03
C GLY A 610 -14.76 8.05 23.47
N GLY A 611 -13.62 7.47 23.88
CA GLY A 611 -13.53 6.07 24.30
C GLY A 611 -13.73 5.86 25.80
N SER A 612 -14.86 5.27 26.23
CA SER A 612 -14.98 4.42 27.43
C SER A 612 -16.39 3.81 27.56
N LYS A 613 -16.43 2.46 27.67
CA LYS A 613 -17.55 1.54 28.02
C LYS A 613 -18.61 1.22 26.94
N VAL A 614 -18.50 0.04 26.33
CA VAL A 614 -19.64 -0.68 25.70
C VAL A 614 -19.76 -2.09 26.26
N ASN A 615 -20.95 -2.39 26.77
CA ASN A 615 -21.38 -3.66 27.34
C ASN A 615 -21.98 -4.53 26.21
N TYR A 616 -21.46 -5.75 26.00
CA TYR A 616 -21.63 -6.59 24.81
C TYR A 616 -23.04 -7.17 24.52
N ARG A 617 -24.12 -6.59 25.06
CA ARG A 617 -25.49 -7.13 24.86
C ARG A 617 -26.58 -6.14 24.51
N LYS A 618 -26.30 -4.84 24.41
CA LYS A 618 -27.18 -3.83 23.80
C LYS A 618 -26.30 -2.69 23.30
N LEU A 619 -26.01 -2.67 22.00
CA LEU A 619 -25.38 -1.53 21.31
C LEU A 619 -26.45 -0.44 21.11
N PRO A 620 -26.29 0.78 21.64
CA PRO A 620 -26.82 1.96 20.98
C PRO A 620 -25.76 2.49 20.01
N HIS A 621 -26.17 2.69 18.76
CA HIS A 621 -25.41 3.33 17.69
C HIS A 621 -24.60 4.54 18.18
N ARG A 622 -23.27 4.49 18.05
CA ARG A 622 -22.50 5.67 17.65
C ARG A 622 -21.24 5.23 16.93
N ILE A 623 -21.41 5.18 15.62
CA ILE A 623 -20.40 4.95 14.60
C ILE A 623 -19.47 6.17 14.58
N MET A 624 -18.23 5.92 14.17
CA MET A 624 -17.28 6.84 13.52
C MET A 624 -17.84 8.26 13.29
N THR A 625 -17.17 9.24 13.87
CA THR A 625 -17.16 10.59 13.31
C THR A 625 -15.76 10.94 12.82
N GLN A 626 -15.23 10.16 11.87
CA GLN A 626 -15.02 10.83 10.59
C GLN A 626 -16.42 11.26 10.18
N SER A 627 -16.65 12.56 10.08
CA SER A 627 -17.73 13.07 9.25
C SER A 627 -17.77 12.19 8.00
N THR A 628 -18.97 11.87 7.50
CA THR A 628 -19.13 11.45 6.11
C THR A 628 -18.55 12.58 5.24
N GLY A 629 -17.22 12.62 5.14
CA GLY A 629 -16.45 13.64 4.45
C GLY A 629 -16.96 13.58 3.03
N ASN A 630 -17.73 14.59 2.67
CA ASN A 630 -18.18 14.89 1.33
C ASN A 630 -18.68 13.67 0.49
N VAL A 631 -19.41 12.72 1.09
CA VAL A 631 -20.11 11.65 0.35
C VAL A 631 -21.52 12.12 0.02
N ALA A 632 -21.91 12.07 -1.26
CA ALA A 632 -23.27 12.39 -1.68
C ALA A 632 -23.94 11.22 -2.38
N ILE A 633 -25.13 10.85 -1.89
CA ILE A 633 -26.03 9.91 -2.56
C ILE A 633 -27.04 10.74 -3.34
N LEU A 634 -26.89 10.74 -4.65
CA LEU A 634 -27.66 11.54 -5.60
C LEU A 634 -28.81 10.75 -6.23
N GLY A 635 -28.80 9.42 -6.10
CA GLY A 635 -29.88 8.56 -6.56
C GLY A 635 -31.14 8.66 -5.69
N ALA A 636 -32.28 8.31 -6.27
CA ALA A 636 -33.56 8.32 -5.57
C ALA A 636 -33.57 7.33 -4.38
N GLY A 637 -34.20 7.72 -3.28
CA GLY A 637 -34.38 6.86 -2.12
C GLY A 637 -35.47 5.81 -2.34
N SER A 638 -35.16 4.54 -2.05
CA SER A 638 -36.11 3.42 -2.05
C SER A 638 -35.93 2.55 -0.79
N GLU A 639 -36.82 1.57 -0.58
CA GLU A 639 -36.62 0.57 0.49
C GLU A 639 -35.35 -0.26 0.27
N ALA A 640 -35.01 -0.58 -0.99
CA ALA A 640 -33.74 -1.22 -1.32
C ALA A 640 -32.54 -0.32 -0.98
N THR A 641 -32.65 0.99 -1.22
CA THR A 641 -31.62 1.97 -0.85
C THR A 641 -31.37 1.99 0.65
N LYS A 642 -32.42 1.99 1.47
CA LYS A 642 -32.29 1.94 2.94
C LYS A 642 -31.66 0.63 3.43
N LEU A 643 -32.00 -0.49 2.78
CA LEU A 643 -31.48 -1.80 3.13
C LEU A 643 -29.98 -1.92 2.80
N ILE A 644 -29.56 -1.41 1.64
CA ILE A 644 -28.22 -1.63 1.09
C ILE A 644 -27.25 -0.51 1.42
N LEU A 645 -27.65 0.76 1.34
CA LEU A 645 -26.80 1.91 1.65
C LEU A 645 -26.89 2.28 3.13
N THR A 646 -26.62 1.30 3.99
CA THR A 646 -26.46 1.54 5.44
C THR A 646 -25.25 2.45 5.68
N GLU A 647 -25.24 3.16 6.81
CA GLU A 647 -24.14 4.06 7.17
C GLU A 647 -22.77 3.37 7.12
N GLU A 648 -22.69 2.12 7.61
CA GLU A 648 -21.45 1.33 7.58
C GLU A 648 -21.03 0.92 6.15
N ALA A 649 -22.00 0.56 5.30
CA ALA A 649 -21.73 0.23 3.90
C ALA A 649 -21.23 1.46 3.13
N VAL A 650 -21.83 2.63 3.38
CA VAL A 650 -21.41 3.91 2.78
C VAL A 650 -19.99 4.28 3.22
N LYS A 651 -19.66 4.09 4.50
CA LYS A 651 -18.29 4.32 5.02
C LYS A 651 -17.28 3.36 4.38
N PHE A 652 -17.63 2.08 4.27
CA PHE A 652 -16.80 1.11 3.57
C PHE A 652 -16.56 1.49 2.11
N LEU A 653 -17.61 1.87 1.37
CA LEU A 653 -17.49 2.34 -0.02
C LEU A 653 -16.59 3.58 -0.15
N ALA A 654 -16.71 4.54 0.75
CA ALA A 654 -15.86 5.74 0.74
C ALA A 654 -14.37 5.38 0.97
N ILE A 655 -14.08 4.45 1.87
CA ILE A 655 -12.71 3.96 2.11
C ILE A 655 -12.16 3.23 0.87
N VAL A 656 -12.97 2.35 0.27
CA VAL A 656 -12.61 1.65 -0.97
C VAL A 656 -12.33 2.65 -2.09
N HIS A 657 -13.18 3.67 -2.26
CA HIS A 657 -12.99 4.71 -3.27
C HIS A 657 -11.69 5.48 -3.06
N ARG A 658 -11.49 6.09 -1.88
CA ARG A 658 -10.29 6.91 -1.57
C ARG A 658 -8.99 6.13 -1.73
N SER A 659 -9.02 4.83 -1.43
CA SER A 659 -7.83 3.97 -1.49
C SER A 659 -7.42 3.63 -2.93
N PHE A 660 -8.38 3.47 -3.84
CA PHE A 660 -8.14 2.78 -5.11
C PHE A 660 -8.52 3.57 -6.37
N GLU A 661 -9.33 4.63 -6.25
CA GLU A 661 -9.73 5.47 -7.38
C GLU A 661 -8.54 6.12 -8.10
N PRO A 662 -7.52 6.71 -7.42
CA PRO A 662 -6.36 7.27 -8.11
C PRO A 662 -5.64 6.26 -9.00
N THR A 663 -5.51 5.02 -8.51
CA THR A 663 -4.89 3.91 -9.25
C THR A 663 -5.74 3.50 -10.44
N ARG A 664 -7.07 3.38 -10.28
CA ARG A 664 -8.00 3.09 -11.38
C ARG A 664 -7.86 4.12 -12.50
N ARG A 665 -7.89 5.42 -12.18
CA ARG A 665 -7.76 6.51 -13.18
C ARG A 665 -6.42 6.46 -13.89
N LYS A 666 -5.33 6.16 -13.19
CA LYS A 666 -4.01 5.96 -13.80
C LYS A 666 -4.01 4.80 -14.80
N LEU A 667 -4.62 3.66 -14.45
CA LEU A 667 -4.71 2.49 -15.34
C LEU A 667 -5.57 2.78 -16.58
N LEU A 668 -6.67 3.52 -16.45
CA LEU A 668 -7.48 3.96 -17.59
C LEU A 668 -6.69 4.84 -18.56
N LYS A 669 -5.90 5.80 -18.04
CA LYS A 669 -4.95 6.59 -18.88
C LYS A 669 -3.91 5.70 -19.57
N LEU A 670 -3.44 4.63 -18.93
CA LEU A 670 -2.52 3.68 -19.58
C LEU A 670 -3.18 2.89 -20.71
N ARG A 671 -4.51 2.66 -20.68
CA ARG A 671 -5.23 2.05 -21.83
C ARG A 671 -5.22 2.97 -23.04
N GLU A 672 -5.44 4.27 -22.81
CA GLU A 672 -5.39 5.31 -23.87
C GLU A 672 -4.00 5.39 -24.48
N GLN A 673 -2.95 5.43 -23.64
CA GLN A 673 -1.58 5.44 -24.10
C GLN A 673 -1.25 4.20 -24.96
N ARG A 674 -1.64 3.00 -24.51
CA ARG A 674 -1.46 1.77 -25.30
C ARG A 674 -2.22 1.81 -26.62
N GLN A 675 -3.38 2.47 -26.67
CA GLN A 675 -4.11 2.65 -27.91
C GLN A 675 -3.36 3.55 -28.90
N ILE A 676 -2.83 4.67 -28.43
CA ILE A 676 -2.01 5.58 -29.24
C ILE A 676 -0.81 4.82 -29.82
N GLU A 677 -0.14 3.99 -29.02
CA GLU A 677 0.99 3.18 -29.47
C GLU A 677 0.60 2.15 -30.54
N THR A 678 -0.54 1.48 -30.38
CA THR A 678 -1.05 0.57 -31.41
C THR A 678 -1.43 1.28 -32.70
N ASP A 679 -2.03 2.46 -32.60
CA ASP A 679 -2.35 3.30 -33.75
C ASP A 679 -1.06 3.74 -34.49
N GLN A 680 0.04 3.96 -33.75
CA GLN A 680 1.38 4.24 -34.30
C GLN A 680 2.13 3.00 -34.81
N GLY A 681 1.58 1.80 -34.63
CA GLY A 681 2.12 0.55 -35.19
C GLY A 681 2.75 -0.41 -34.20
N ARG A 682 2.73 -0.13 -32.90
CA ARG A 682 3.16 -1.08 -31.87
C ARG A 682 2.05 -2.11 -31.59
N LEU A 683 2.20 -3.31 -32.14
CA LEU A 683 1.28 -4.42 -31.88
C LEU A 683 1.52 -5.01 -30.48
N PRO A 684 0.47 -5.51 -29.80
CA PRO A 684 0.62 -6.19 -28.52
C PRO A 684 1.43 -7.49 -28.68
N ASP A 685 2.19 -7.84 -27.65
CA ASP A 685 3.03 -9.05 -27.59
C ASP A 685 3.17 -9.49 -26.13
N PHE A 686 3.69 -10.70 -25.90
CA PHE A 686 4.05 -11.18 -24.58
C PHE A 686 5.19 -10.33 -24.00
N LEU A 687 5.03 -9.89 -22.75
CA LEU A 687 5.94 -8.93 -22.10
C LEU A 687 7.31 -9.57 -21.80
N PRO A 688 8.44 -9.01 -22.28
CA PRO A 688 9.78 -9.53 -21.95
C PRO A 688 10.12 -9.45 -20.46
N GLU A 689 9.71 -8.37 -19.79
CA GLU A 689 10.03 -8.08 -18.38
C GLU A 689 9.43 -9.10 -17.40
N THR A 690 8.27 -9.68 -17.71
CA THR A 690 7.59 -10.70 -16.89
C THR A 690 7.86 -12.12 -17.38
N LYS A 691 8.80 -12.33 -18.32
CA LYS A 691 9.14 -13.67 -18.83
C LYS A 691 9.46 -14.67 -17.71
N HIS A 692 10.13 -14.21 -16.66
CA HIS A 692 10.47 -15.04 -15.50
C HIS A 692 9.24 -15.60 -14.76
N ILE A 693 8.10 -14.90 -14.77
CA ILE A 693 6.83 -15.40 -14.22
C ILE A 693 6.28 -16.52 -15.10
N ARG A 694 6.27 -16.32 -16.42
CA ARG A 694 5.74 -17.32 -17.37
C ARG A 694 6.56 -18.60 -17.40
N ASP A 695 7.88 -18.47 -17.32
CA ASP A 695 8.82 -19.59 -17.40
C ASP A 695 8.92 -20.39 -16.08
N ASP A 696 8.56 -19.80 -14.94
CA ASP A 696 8.60 -20.49 -13.65
C ASP A 696 7.42 -21.45 -13.51
N ASN A 697 7.69 -22.77 -13.52
CA ASN A 697 6.68 -23.81 -13.36
C ASN A 697 6.32 -24.12 -11.90
N ASN A 698 7.00 -23.52 -10.92
CA ASN A 698 6.85 -23.85 -9.51
C ASN A 698 5.66 -23.15 -8.83
N TRP A 699 5.16 -22.05 -9.40
CA TRP A 699 4.00 -21.36 -8.85
C TRP A 699 2.68 -21.83 -9.47
N LYS A 700 1.62 -21.73 -8.66
CA LYS A 700 0.22 -22.04 -9.02
C LYS A 700 -0.68 -20.93 -8.49
N GLY A 701 -1.87 -20.82 -9.06
CA GLY A 701 -2.97 -20.06 -8.46
C GLY A 701 -3.62 -20.84 -7.32
N ALA A 702 -4.60 -20.21 -6.68
CA ALA A 702 -5.34 -20.79 -5.57
C ALA A 702 -6.10 -22.05 -5.99
N ALA A 703 -6.14 -23.02 -5.08
CA ALA A 703 -6.98 -24.20 -5.27
C ALA A 703 -8.47 -23.82 -5.36
N PRO A 704 -9.30 -24.60 -6.09
CA PRO A 704 -10.73 -24.34 -6.18
C PRO A 704 -11.39 -24.25 -4.81
N ALA A 705 -12.12 -23.15 -4.57
CA ALA A 705 -12.79 -22.89 -3.30
C ALA A 705 -14.11 -23.70 -3.15
N PRO A 706 -14.70 -23.76 -1.94
CA PRO A 706 -15.98 -24.42 -1.72
C PRO A 706 -17.08 -23.93 -2.67
N GLY A 707 -17.72 -24.85 -3.39
CA GLY A 707 -18.73 -24.51 -4.41
C GLY A 707 -18.17 -24.08 -5.78
N LEU A 708 -16.84 -24.00 -5.94
CA LEU A 708 -16.16 -23.72 -7.21
C LEU A 708 -15.33 -24.90 -7.74
N VAL A 709 -15.39 -26.07 -7.09
CA VAL A 709 -14.64 -27.28 -7.53
C VAL A 709 -15.20 -27.87 -8.82
N ASP A 710 -16.52 -27.88 -8.96
CA ASP A 710 -17.24 -28.32 -10.16
C ASP A 710 -18.07 -27.16 -10.69
N ARG A 711 -17.73 -26.73 -11.90
CA ARG A 711 -18.31 -25.54 -12.56
C ARG A 711 -18.78 -25.87 -13.98
N ARG A 712 -19.10 -27.14 -14.24
CA ARG A 712 -19.30 -27.65 -15.61
C ARG A 712 -20.32 -26.85 -16.44
N VAL A 713 -21.37 -26.33 -15.80
CA VAL A 713 -22.32 -25.43 -16.44
C VAL A 713 -22.62 -24.27 -15.50
N GLU A 714 -22.48 -23.05 -16.01
CA GLU A 714 -22.90 -21.83 -15.34
C GLU A 714 -23.97 -21.11 -16.16
N ILE A 715 -25.01 -20.62 -15.49
CA ILE A 715 -25.98 -19.72 -16.11
C ILE A 715 -25.59 -18.28 -15.83
N THR A 716 -25.80 -17.40 -16.79
CA THR A 716 -25.59 -15.95 -16.62
C THR A 716 -26.91 -15.21 -16.73
N GLY A 717 -27.07 -14.11 -16.02
CA GLY A 717 -28.25 -13.28 -16.16
C GLY A 717 -28.31 -12.09 -15.19
N PRO A 718 -29.22 -11.14 -15.46
CA PRO A 718 -29.34 -9.91 -14.71
C PRO A 718 -29.77 -10.16 -13.26
N THR A 719 -29.58 -9.16 -12.42
CA THR A 719 -29.90 -9.19 -10.98
C THR A 719 -31.37 -8.86 -10.68
N ASP A 720 -32.28 -8.93 -11.67
CA ASP A 720 -33.71 -8.77 -11.40
C ASP A 720 -34.24 -9.96 -10.60
N ARG A 721 -35.17 -9.69 -9.69
CA ARG A 721 -35.61 -10.67 -8.68
C ARG A 721 -36.17 -11.95 -9.31
N LYS A 722 -36.87 -11.83 -10.44
CA LYS A 722 -37.46 -12.97 -11.14
C LYS A 722 -36.37 -13.83 -11.78
N MET A 723 -35.40 -13.22 -12.46
CA MET A 723 -34.31 -13.93 -13.10
C MET A 723 -33.37 -14.55 -12.08
N VAL A 724 -33.09 -13.89 -10.95
CA VAL A 724 -32.32 -14.47 -9.83
C VAL A 724 -32.96 -15.77 -9.34
N VAL A 725 -34.28 -15.80 -9.10
CA VAL A 725 -34.98 -17.04 -8.71
C VAL A 725 -34.90 -18.11 -9.80
N ASN A 726 -35.14 -17.75 -11.06
CA ASN A 726 -35.11 -18.71 -12.16
C ASN A 726 -33.71 -19.30 -12.37
N ALA A 727 -32.67 -18.48 -12.28
CA ALA A 727 -31.28 -18.90 -12.44
C ALA A 727 -30.87 -19.84 -11.29
N LEU A 728 -31.19 -19.50 -10.04
CA LEU A 728 -30.92 -20.36 -8.89
C LEU A 728 -31.73 -21.68 -8.91
N ASN A 729 -32.85 -21.72 -9.62
CA ASN A 729 -33.63 -22.94 -9.81
C ASN A 729 -33.22 -23.77 -11.03
N SER A 730 -32.31 -23.25 -11.87
CA SER A 730 -31.86 -23.90 -13.11
C SER A 730 -30.91 -25.06 -12.84
N ASP A 731 -30.85 -26.02 -13.76
CA ASP A 731 -30.02 -27.21 -13.61
C ASP A 731 -28.55 -26.97 -13.96
N VAL A 732 -27.90 -26.15 -13.13
CA VAL A 732 -26.52 -25.68 -13.30
C VAL A 732 -25.76 -25.71 -11.96
N TRP A 733 -24.43 -25.59 -12.03
CA TRP A 733 -23.56 -25.61 -10.85
C TRP A 733 -23.29 -24.20 -10.29
N ALA A 734 -23.25 -23.19 -11.15
CA ALA A 734 -23.09 -21.81 -10.73
C ALA A 734 -24.05 -20.87 -11.48
N TYR A 735 -24.33 -19.72 -10.84
CA TYR A 735 -25.06 -18.61 -11.41
C TYR A 735 -24.20 -17.36 -11.30
N MET A 736 -23.83 -16.79 -12.47
CA MET A 736 -23.23 -15.48 -12.56
C MET A 736 -24.34 -14.42 -12.56
N ALA A 737 -24.54 -13.78 -11.40
CA ALA A 737 -25.44 -12.66 -11.23
C ALA A 737 -24.77 -11.38 -11.73
N ASP A 738 -25.40 -10.71 -12.69
CA ASP A 738 -24.71 -9.74 -13.53
C ASP A 738 -25.15 -8.28 -13.32
N PHE A 739 -24.20 -7.44 -12.91
CA PHE A 739 -24.34 -5.99 -12.85
C PHE A 739 -23.76 -5.27 -14.07
N GLU A 740 -23.21 -6.01 -15.02
CA GLU A 740 -22.48 -5.48 -16.17
C GLU A 740 -23.29 -5.58 -17.47
N ASP A 741 -22.82 -6.29 -18.50
CA ASP A 741 -23.35 -6.19 -19.86
C ASP A 741 -24.81 -6.62 -20.05
N SER A 742 -25.35 -7.49 -19.20
CA SER A 742 -26.77 -7.88 -19.26
C SER A 742 -27.66 -7.00 -18.37
N ASN A 743 -27.11 -5.95 -17.75
CA ASN A 743 -27.84 -5.03 -16.89
C ASN A 743 -27.83 -3.61 -17.47
N GLY A 744 -28.99 -2.94 -17.44
CA GLY A 744 -29.06 -1.51 -17.71
C GLY A 744 -28.80 -0.79 -16.39
N PRO A 745 -27.64 -0.13 -16.18
CA PRO A 745 -27.18 0.31 -14.85
C PRO A 745 -27.89 1.57 -14.36
N THR A 746 -29.21 1.60 -14.41
CA THR A 746 -30.02 2.60 -13.71
C THR A 746 -29.80 2.45 -12.21
N TRP A 747 -29.89 3.55 -11.46
CA TRP A 747 -29.74 3.52 -10.00
C TRP A 747 -30.62 2.44 -9.34
N ASP A 748 -31.88 2.36 -9.77
CA ASP A 748 -32.83 1.39 -9.25
C ASP A 748 -32.38 -0.05 -9.52
N ASN A 749 -31.93 -0.36 -10.74
CA ASN A 749 -31.45 -1.72 -11.07
C ASN A 749 -30.22 -2.10 -10.25
N MET A 750 -29.29 -1.18 -10.03
CA MET A 750 -28.06 -1.44 -9.28
C MET A 750 -28.37 -1.69 -7.79
N VAL A 751 -29.14 -0.81 -7.15
CA VAL A 751 -29.47 -0.93 -5.73
C VAL A 751 -30.46 -2.09 -5.48
N GLN A 752 -31.49 -2.24 -6.32
CA GLN A 752 -32.44 -3.36 -6.20
C GLN A 752 -31.76 -4.69 -6.51
N GLY A 753 -30.81 -4.73 -7.43
CA GLY A 753 -30.00 -5.91 -7.68
C GLY A 753 -29.24 -6.36 -6.44
N GLN A 754 -28.58 -5.43 -5.74
CA GLN A 754 -27.90 -5.73 -4.46
C GLN A 754 -28.89 -6.27 -3.41
N ALA A 755 -30.08 -5.68 -3.30
CA ALA A 755 -31.14 -6.17 -2.40
C ALA A 755 -31.64 -7.58 -2.79
N ASN A 756 -31.78 -7.87 -4.09
CA ASN A 756 -32.19 -9.20 -4.54
C ASN A 756 -31.14 -10.26 -4.21
N LEU A 757 -29.84 -9.94 -4.36
CA LEU A 757 -28.75 -10.85 -3.99
C LEU A 757 -28.64 -11.02 -2.48
N TYR A 758 -28.84 -9.95 -1.70
CA TYR A 758 -28.92 -10.00 -0.24
C TYR A 758 -29.97 -11.01 0.23
N ASP A 759 -31.18 -10.93 -0.35
CA ASP A 759 -32.29 -11.83 -0.04
C ASP A 759 -32.03 -13.26 -0.54
N ALA A 760 -31.48 -13.40 -1.75
CA ALA A 760 -31.24 -14.71 -2.36
C ALA A 760 -30.27 -15.56 -1.52
N ILE A 761 -29.19 -14.94 -1.05
CA ILE A 761 -28.18 -15.59 -0.21
C ILE A 761 -28.79 -16.02 1.14
N ARG A 762 -29.71 -15.22 1.69
CA ARG A 762 -30.44 -15.54 2.92
C ARG A 762 -31.64 -16.47 2.72
N ARG A 763 -31.92 -16.89 1.48
CA ARG A 763 -33.09 -17.68 1.06
C ARG A 763 -34.43 -17.00 1.34
N GLN A 764 -34.49 -15.68 1.12
CA GLN A 764 -35.65 -14.80 1.34
C GLN A 764 -36.12 -14.11 0.06
N VAL A 765 -35.63 -14.54 -1.11
CA VAL A 765 -35.91 -13.90 -2.40
C VAL A 765 -37.30 -14.24 -2.97
N ASP A 766 -38.00 -15.20 -2.38
CA ASP A 766 -39.32 -15.66 -2.80
C ASP A 766 -40.34 -14.50 -2.90
N PHE A 767 -41.18 -14.53 -3.94
CA PHE A 767 -42.19 -13.49 -4.16
C PHE A 767 -43.37 -13.97 -5.03
N LYS A 768 -44.41 -13.14 -5.13
CA LYS A 768 -45.58 -13.35 -6.00
C LYS A 768 -45.63 -12.30 -7.09
N LEU A 769 -45.95 -12.73 -8.31
CA LEU A 769 -46.24 -11.84 -9.42
C LEU A 769 -47.58 -12.25 -10.05
N GLY A 770 -48.65 -11.53 -9.69
CA GLY A 770 -50.01 -11.95 -9.96
C GLY A 770 -50.33 -13.27 -9.23
N GLU A 771 -50.84 -14.26 -9.96
CA GLU A 771 -51.14 -15.59 -9.42
C GLU A 771 -49.92 -16.53 -9.36
N LYS A 772 -48.79 -16.16 -9.99
CA LYS A 772 -47.60 -17.01 -10.03
C LYS A 772 -46.72 -16.79 -8.80
N GLU A 773 -46.42 -17.88 -8.11
CA GLU A 773 -45.43 -17.93 -7.03
C GLU A 773 -44.05 -18.27 -7.59
N TYR A 774 -43.05 -17.49 -7.19
CA TYR A 774 -41.63 -17.72 -7.48
C TYR A 774 -40.94 -18.04 -6.16
N LYS A 775 -40.46 -19.28 -6.02
CA LYS A 775 -39.78 -19.76 -4.81
C LYS A 775 -38.49 -20.48 -5.14
N LEU A 776 -37.51 -20.36 -4.26
CA LEU A 776 -36.29 -21.15 -4.35
C LEU A 776 -36.59 -22.64 -4.08
N ARG A 777 -35.92 -23.50 -4.84
CA ARG A 777 -35.97 -24.95 -4.63
C ARG A 777 -35.33 -25.35 -3.31
N THR A 778 -35.94 -26.32 -2.64
CA THR A 778 -35.43 -26.92 -1.40
C THR A 778 -35.05 -28.39 -1.55
N ASP A 779 -35.31 -28.97 -2.72
CA ASP A 779 -35.10 -30.38 -3.03
C ASP A 779 -33.68 -30.70 -3.54
N ARG A 780 -32.84 -29.67 -3.71
CA ARG A 780 -31.45 -29.78 -4.19
C ARG A 780 -30.58 -28.66 -3.65
N THR A 781 -29.27 -28.82 -3.79
CA THR A 781 -28.31 -27.72 -3.63
C THR A 781 -28.57 -26.67 -4.70
N LEU A 782 -28.63 -25.41 -4.29
CA LEU A 782 -28.74 -24.28 -5.21
C LEU A 782 -27.36 -24.03 -5.88
N PRO A 783 -27.34 -23.52 -7.13
CA PRO A 783 -26.10 -23.13 -7.79
C PRO A 783 -25.28 -22.14 -6.95
N THR A 784 -23.95 -22.25 -7.02
CA THR A 784 -23.04 -21.28 -6.40
C THR A 784 -23.24 -19.91 -7.05
N LEU A 785 -23.52 -18.90 -6.23
CA LEU A 785 -23.72 -17.53 -6.72
C LEU A 785 -22.36 -16.83 -6.87
N ILE A 786 -22.13 -16.24 -8.05
CA ILE A 786 -20.92 -15.49 -8.40
C ILE A 786 -21.37 -14.13 -8.92
N CYS A 787 -20.83 -13.03 -8.38
CA CYS A 787 -21.23 -11.68 -8.77
C CYS A 787 -20.32 -11.14 -9.87
N ARG A 788 -20.85 -10.77 -11.05
CA ARG A 788 -20.09 -10.00 -12.05
C ARG A 788 -20.29 -8.51 -11.79
N THR A 789 -19.20 -7.81 -11.50
CA THR A 789 -19.20 -6.35 -11.29
C THR A 789 -19.14 -5.62 -12.62
N ARG A 790 -19.52 -4.34 -12.65
CA ARG A 790 -19.16 -3.46 -13.78
C ARG A 790 -17.63 -3.43 -14.01
N GLY A 791 -17.22 -3.19 -15.25
CA GLY A 791 -15.80 -3.04 -15.61
C GLY A 791 -15.21 -1.70 -15.18
N TRP A 792 -13.88 -1.61 -15.18
CA TRP A 792 -13.14 -0.42 -14.68
C TRP A 792 -13.48 0.91 -15.34
N HIS A 793 -14.07 0.90 -16.54
CA HIS A 793 -14.39 2.09 -17.33
C HIS A 793 -15.73 2.75 -16.96
N LEU A 794 -16.57 2.10 -16.15
CA LEU A 794 -17.87 2.61 -15.74
C LEU A 794 -17.79 3.28 -14.36
N ASP A 795 -18.49 4.40 -14.24
CA ASP A 795 -18.68 5.13 -12.98
C ASP A 795 -20.10 4.91 -12.44
N GLU A 796 -20.29 5.14 -11.14
CA GLU A 796 -21.57 5.23 -10.46
C GLU A 796 -21.85 6.70 -10.14
N LYS A 797 -22.51 7.39 -11.08
CA LYS A 797 -22.74 8.85 -10.99
C LYS A 797 -23.71 9.24 -9.87
N HIS A 798 -24.43 8.28 -9.31
CA HIS A 798 -25.36 8.51 -8.21
C HIS A 798 -24.70 8.46 -6.83
N PHE A 799 -23.43 8.07 -6.75
CA PHE A 799 -22.68 7.99 -5.51
C PHE A 799 -21.33 8.70 -5.67
N THR A 800 -21.19 9.87 -5.05
CA THR A 800 -19.95 10.63 -5.10
C THR A 800 -19.23 10.60 -3.77
N VAL A 801 -17.90 10.63 -3.81
CA VAL A 801 -17.00 10.74 -2.67
C VAL A 801 -16.05 11.89 -2.99
N ASP A 802 -16.02 12.89 -2.12
CA ASP A 802 -15.19 14.09 -2.31
C ASP A 802 -15.50 14.85 -3.63
N GLY A 803 -16.76 14.76 -4.06
CA GLY A 803 -17.26 15.39 -5.29
C GLY A 803 -17.00 14.59 -6.58
N GLU A 804 -16.24 13.49 -6.52
CA GLU A 804 -15.99 12.62 -7.68
C GLU A 804 -16.94 11.42 -7.70
N ALA A 805 -17.41 11.02 -8.88
CA ALA A 805 -18.23 9.81 -9.03
C ALA A 805 -17.40 8.56 -8.69
N MET A 806 -18.00 7.64 -7.93
CA MET A 806 -17.32 6.39 -7.57
C MET A 806 -17.19 5.47 -8.78
N SER A 807 -16.13 4.66 -8.87
CA SER A 807 -16.09 3.57 -9.84
C SER A 807 -17.28 2.61 -9.65
N GLY A 808 -17.99 2.30 -10.74
CA GLY A 808 -19.08 1.32 -10.72
C GLY A 808 -18.61 -0.07 -10.30
N ALA A 809 -17.41 -0.47 -10.71
CA ALA A 809 -16.78 -1.72 -10.31
C ALA A 809 -16.63 -1.82 -8.78
N LEU A 810 -16.11 -0.77 -8.15
CA LEU A 810 -15.91 -0.70 -6.69
C LEU A 810 -17.25 -0.60 -5.94
N PHE A 811 -18.25 0.07 -6.51
CA PHE A 811 -19.59 0.15 -5.93
C PHE A 811 -20.26 -1.22 -5.88
N ASP A 812 -20.25 -1.94 -7.01
CA ASP A 812 -20.88 -3.26 -7.12
C ASP A 812 -20.20 -4.30 -6.24
N PHE A 813 -18.87 -4.35 -6.32
CA PHE A 813 -18.02 -5.19 -5.47
C PHE A 813 -18.27 -4.88 -4.00
N GLY A 814 -18.17 -3.60 -3.63
CA GLY A 814 -18.17 -3.17 -2.24
C GLY A 814 -19.47 -3.51 -1.55
N LEU A 815 -20.61 -3.25 -2.19
CA LEU A 815 -21.93 -3.59 -1.63
C LEU A 815 -22.17 -5.10 -1.55
N TYR A 816 -21.88 -5.83 -2.63
CA TYR A 816 -22.08 -7.28 -2.63
C TYR A 816 -21.21 -7.96 -1.56
N PHE A 817 -19.93 -7.59 -1.49
CA PHE A 817 -18.98 -8.11 -0.52
C PHE A 817 -19.41 -7.78 0.91
N PHE A 818 -19.61 -6.49 1.21
CA PHE A 818 -19.86 -6.00 2.57
C PHE A 818 -21.08 -6.68 3.20
N HIS A 819 -22.16 -6.83 2.42
CA HIS A 819 -23.42 -7.38 2.93
C HIS A 819 -23.44 -8.90 3.02
N ASN A 820 -22.63 -9.60 2.21
CA ASN A 820 -22.84 -11.03 1.98
C ASN A 820 -21.65 -11.91 2.33
N ALA A 821 -20.43 -11.39 2.45
CA ALA A 821 -19.23 -12.22 2.64
C ALA A 821 -19.36 -13.17 3.85
N LYS A 822 -19.74 -12.64 5.03
CA LYS A 822 -19.91 -13.45 6.25
C LYS A 822 -21.03 -14.48 6.14
N GLU A 823 -22.14 -14.12 5.51
CA GLU A 823 -23.28 -15.02 5.32
C GLU A 823 -22.93 -16.16 4.36
N LEU A 824 -22.27 -15.86 3.24
CA LEU A 824 -21.79 -16.86 2.27
C LEU A 824 -20.84 -17.87 2.92
N ILE A 825 -19.88 -17.38 3.72
CA ILE A 825 -18.95 -18.23 4.48
C ILE A 825 -19.70 -19.13 5.46
N SER A 826 -20.66 -18.57 6.22
CA SER A 826 -21.46 -19.36 7.17
C SER A 826 -22.27 -20.48 6.51
N ARG A 827 -22.61 -20.31 5.22
CA ARG A 827 -23.34 -21.28 4.40
C ARG A 827 -22.43 -22.28 3.68
N GLY A 828 -21.12 -22.19 3.84
CA GLY A 828 -20.14 -23.11 3.27
C GLY A 828 -19.67 -22.73 1.85
N THR A 829 -19.87 -21.49 1.42
CA THR A 829 -19.30 -20.94 0.18
C THR A 829 -18.45 -19.69 0.52
N GLY A 830 -18.26 -18.77 -0.41
CA GLY A 830 -17.50 -17.54 -0.20
C GLY A 830 -17.93 -16.41 -1.12
N PRO A 831 -17.41 -15.18 -0.90
CA PRO A 831 -17.66 -14.04 -1.77
C PRO A 831 -16.91 -14.22 -3.11
N TYR A 832 -17.65 -14.62 -4.15
CA TYR A 832 -17.09 -14.95 -5.45
C TYR A 832 -17.49 -13.94 -6.52
N PHE A 833 -16.54 -13.66 -7.43
CA PHE A 833 -16.68 -12.61 -8.44
C PHE A 833 -16.29 -13.07 -9.84
N TYR A 834 -16.93 -12.44 -10.83
CA TYR A 834 -16.47 -12.40 -12.22
C TYR A 834 -15.97 -10.98 -12.53
N LEU A 835 -14.77 -10.89 -13.12
CA LEU A 835 -14.09 -9.61 -13.39
C LEU A 835 -14.00 -9.36 -14.91
N PRO A 836 -14.76 -8.40 -15.46
CA PRO A 836 -14.84 -8.20 -16.90
C PRO A 836 -13.82 -7.20 -17.45
N LYS A 837 -13.59 -7.30 -18.75
CA LYS A 837 -12.96 -6.29 -19.63
C LYS A 837 -11.63 -5.71 -19.11
N MET A 838 -10.83 -6.51 -18.42
CA MET A 838 -9.48 -6.10 -18.03
C MET A 838 -8.56 -6.07 -19.25
N GLU A 839 -7.64 -5.10 -19.30
CA GLU A 839 -6.70 -4.93 -20.41
C GLU A 839 -5.22 -5.15 -19.99
N SER A 840 -4.93 -5.40 -18.71
CA SER A 840 -3.57 -5.74 -18.24
C SER A 840 -3.54 -6.42 -16.87
N HIS A 841 -2.43 -7.10 -16.57
CA HIS A 841 -2.13 -7.65 -15.24
C HIS A 841 -2.09 -6.59 -14.13
N LEU A 842 -1.74 -5.33 -14.44
CA LEU A 842 -1.79 -4.25 -13.45
C LEU A 842 -3.23 -3.93 -12.96
N GLU A 843 -4.24 -4.22 -13.79
CA GLU A 843 -5.64 -4.11 -13.38
C GLU A 843 -6.07 -5.31 -12.52
N ALA A 844 -5.47 -6.47 -12.75
CA ALA A 844 -5.62 -7.63 -11.87
C ALA A 844 -4.96 -7.37 -10.50
N ARG A 845 -3.81 -6.69 -10.47
CA ARG A 845 -3.17 -6.22 -9.22
C ARG A 845 -4.08 -5.25 -8.46
N LEU A 846 -4.69 -4.29 -9.15
CA LEU A 846 -5.66 -3.39 -8.52
C LEU A 846 -6.81 -4.17 -7.84
N TRP A 847 -7.37 -5.17 -8.52
CA TRP A 847 -8.38 -6.04 -7.89
C TRP A 847 -7.83 -6.80 -6.68
N ASN A 848 -6.61 -7.34 -6.76
CA ASN A 848 -5.97 -8.03 -5.65
C ASN A 848 -5.83 -7.13 -4.42
N ASP A 849 -5.43 -5.86 -4.63
CA ASP A 849 -5.29 -4.88 -3.55
C ASP A 849 -6.64 -4.51 -2.93
N VAL A 850 -7.68 -4.35 -3.77
CA VAL A 850 -9.07 -4.14 -3.34
C VAL A 850 -9.56 -5.32 -2.48
N PHE A 851 -9.31 -6.56 -2.92
CA PHE A 851 -9.71 -7.77 -2.20
C PHE A 851 -9.02 -7.90 -0.85
N ASN A 852 -7.70 -7.69 -0.81
CA ASN A 852 -6.93 -7.73 0.43
C ASN A 852 -7.45 -6.71 1.44
N MET A 853 -7.66 -5.46 1.02
CA MET A 853 -8.18 -4.42 1.91
C MET A 853 -9.59 -4.76 2.41
N ALA A 854 -10.48 -5.22 1.52
CA ALA A 854 -11.85 -5.58 1.89
C ALA A 854 -11.89 -6.74 2.90
N GLN A 855 -11.06 -7.75 2.70
CA GLN A 855 -10.95 -8.91 3.61
C GLN A 855 -10.40 -8.51 4.97
N ASP A 856 -9.35 -7.67 5.00
CA ASP A 856 -8.81 -7.09 6.23
C ASP A 856 -9.88 -6.26 6.95
N TYR A 857 -10.64 -5.42 6.23
CA TYR A 857 -11.67 -4.54 6.78
C TYR A 857 -12.81 -5.32 7.45
N VAL A 858 -13.31 -6.37 6.81
CA VAL A 858 -14.44 -7.18 7.33
C VAL A 858 -13.98 -8.26 8.33
N GLY A 859 -12.67 -8.50 8.41
CA GLY A 859 -12.04 -9.46 9.32
C GLY A 859 -12.20 -10.91 8.87
N ILE A 860 -11.94 -11.19 7.59
CA ILE A 860 -11.91 -12.55 7.03
C ILE A 860 -10.53 -12.86 6.42
N PRO A 861 -10.08 -14.13 6.36
CA PRO A 861 -8.74 -14.47 5.88
C PRO A 861 -8.47 -13.99 4.45
N ARG A 862 -7.25 -13.54 4.15
CA ARG A 862 -6.79 -13.30 2.76
C ARG A 862 -6.88 -14.59 1.94
N GLY A 863 -7.19 -14.47 0.64
CA GLY A 863 -7.56 -15.63 -0.17
C GLY A 863 -8.93 -16.26 0.14
N THR A 864 -9.85 -15.55 0.79
CA THR A 864 -11.27 -15.98 0.92
C THR A 864 -12.11 -15.54 -0.27
N ILE A 865 -11.86 -14.32 -0.80
CA ILE A 865 -12.45 -13.90 -2.07
C ILE A 865 -11.91 -14.79 -3.19
N ARG A 866 -12.77 -15.15 -4.14
CA ARG A 866 -12.37 -15.80 -5.39
C ARG A 866 -12.89 -15.03 -6.59
N ALA A 867 -12.06 -14.91 -7.62
CA ALA A 867 -12.39 -14.17 -8.83
C ALA A 867 -12.09 -15.01 -10.08
N THR A 868 -13.04 -15.09 -11.00
CA THR A 868 -12.80 -15.61 -12.36
C THR A 868 -12.66 -14.42 -13.29
N VAL A 869 -11.58 -14.37 -14.06
CA VAL A 869 -11.32 -13.24 -14.97
C VAL A 869 -11.79 -13.58 -16.38
N LEU A 870 -12.58 -12.70 -17.01
CA LEU A 870 -12.90 -12.84 -18.42
C LEU A 870 -11.71 -12.33 -19.24
N ILE A 871 -11.06 -13.21 -20.01
CA ILE A 871 -10.03 -12.80 -20.97
C ILE A 871 -10.71 -12.39 -22.26
N GLU A 872 -11.50 -11.34 -22.18
CA GLU A 872 -12.34 -10.87 -23.29
C GLU A 872 -11.79 -9.59 -23.93
N THR A 873 -10.52 -9.30 -23.67
CA THR A 873 -9.78 -8.27 -24.39
C THR A 873 -8.56 -8.85 -25.09
N ILE A 874 -8.30 -8.40 -26.32
CA ILE A 874 -7.11 -8.85 -27.06
C ILE A 874 -5.81 -8.58 -26.29
N SER A 875 -5.74 -7.48 -25.53
CA SER A 875 -4.56 -7.15 -24.71
C SER A 875 -4.36 -8.14 -23.58
N ALA A 876 -5.42 -8.56 -22.88
CA ALA A 876 -5.33 -9.52 -21.79
C ALA A 876 -4.91 -10.93 -22.24
N ALA A 877 -5.13 -11.30 -23.51
CA ALA A 877 -4.66 -12.58 -24.03
C ALA A 877 -3.13 -12.73 -24.01
N PHE A 878 -2.39 -11.62 -24.03
CA PHE A 878 -0.92 -11.60 -23.93
C PHE A 878 -0.39 -11.60 -22.50
N GLU A 879 -1.29 -11.44 -21.52
CA GLU A 879 -0.93 -11.24 -20.10
C GLU A 879 -1.67 -12.24 -19.18
N MET A 880 -2.16 -13.37 -19.72
CA MET A 880 -2.98 -14.33 -18.96
C MET A 880 -2.25 -14.90 -17.74
N ASP A 881 -0.96 -15.24 -17.88
CA ASP A 881 -0.14 -15.76 -16.79
C ASP A 881 0.06 -14.70 -15.71
N GLU A 882 0.39 -13.47 -16.12
CA GLU A 882 0.58 -12.33 -15.24
C GLU A 882 -0.71 -11.97 -14.50
N ILE A 883 -1.86 -12.01 -15.18
CA ILE A 883 -3.18 -11.81 -14.55
C ILE A 883 -3.43 -12.85 -13.46
N ILE A 884 -3.17 -14.14 -13.74
CA ILE A 884 -3.30 -15.18 -12.71
C ILE A 884 -2.29 -14.94 -11.59
N TYR A 885 -1.06 -14.53 -11.90
CA TYR A 885 0.00 -14.31 -10.92
C TYR A 885 -0.34 -13.17 -9.93
N GLU A 886 -0.85 -12.05 -10.44
CA GLU A 886 -1.28 -10.90 -9.62
C GLU A 886 -2.48 -11.24 -8.73
N LEU A 887 -3.34 -12.14 -9.19
CA LEU A 887 -4.50 -12.64 -8.45
C LEU A 887 -4.24 -14.02 -7.83
N ARG A 888 -3.01 -14.51 -7.69
CA ARG A 888 -2.76 -15.95 -7.42
C ARG A 888 -3.43 -16.47 -6.15
N ASP A 889 -3.61 -15.63 -5.13
CA ASP A 889 -4.29 -16.01 -3.88
C ASP A 889 -5.81 -15.93 -3.96
N HIS A 890 -6.36 -15.29 -5.01
CA HIS A 890 -7.78 -15.03 -5.23
C HIS A 890 -8.30 -15.61 -6.55
N SER A 891 -7.46 -16.14 -7.42
CA SER A 891 -7.87 -16.63 -8.74
C SER A 891 -8.69 -17.90 -8.62
N SER A 892 -9.77 -17.96 -9.40
CA SER A 892 -10.58 -19.16 -9.61
C SER A 892 -10.63 -19.56 -11.09
N GLY A 893 -9.74 -18.99 -11.90
CA GLY A 893 -9.63 -19.30 -13.32
C GLY A 893 -9.85 -18.12 -14.26
N LEU A 894 -9.81 -18.43 -15.55
CA LEU A 894 -10.09 -17.51 -16.64
C LEU A 894 -11.30 -18.00 -17.46
N ASN A 895 -11.94 -17.10 -18.20
CA ASN A 895 -13.06 -17.43 -19.07
C ASN A 895 -12.84 -16.95 -20.52
N CYS A 896 -13.31 -17.77 -21.47
CA CYS A 896 -13.35 -17.44 -22.88
C CYS A 896 -14.58 -16.60 -23.28
N GLY A 897 -14.35 -15.38 -23.77
CA GLY A 897 -15.37 -14.53 -24.39
C GLY A 897 -15.32 -14.55 -25.92
N ARG A 898 -16.47 -14.37 -26.60
CA ARG A 898 -16.52 -14.22 -28.07
C ARG A 898 -16.73 -12.76 -28.48
N TRP A 899 -17.86 -12.16 -28.12
CA TRP A 899 -18.24 -10.84 -28.64
C TRP A 899 -17.34 -9.73 -28.14
N ASP A 900 -17.07 -9.64 -26.84
CA ASP A 900 -16.13 -8.65 -26.29
C ASP A 900 -14.70 -8.83 -26.85
N TYR A 901 -14.24 -10.07 -27.02
CA TYR A 901 -12.92 -10.34 -27.56
C TYR A 901 -12.78 -9.85 -29.01
N ILE A 902 -13.78 -10.13 -29.86
CA ILE A 902 -13.81 -9.65 -31.25
C ILE A 902 -13.98 -8.13 -31.29
N PHE A 903 -14.86 -7.58 -30.46
CA PHE A 903 -15.05 -6.14 -30.32
C PHE A 903 -13.72 -5.45 -29.97
N THR A 904 -13.01 -5.92 -28.95
CA THR A 904 -11.75 -5.32 -28.52
C THR A 904 -10.62 -5.54 -29.51
N PHE A 905 -10.61 -6.66 -30.25
CA PHE A 905 -9.71 -6.87 -31.38
C PHE A 905 -9.90 -5.77 -32.43
N ILE A 906 -11.14 -5.53 -32.87
CA ILE A 906 -11.43 -4.47 -33.83
C ILE A 906 -11.13 -3.10 -33.21
N LYS A 907 -11.55 -2.83 -31.97
CA LYS A 907 -11.27 -1.57 -31.24
C LYS A 907 -9.78 -1.25 -31.26
N ARG A 908 -8.94 -2.22 -30.89
CA ARG A 908 -7.49 -2.04 -30.75
C ARG A 908 -6.82 -1.79 -32.10
N PHE A 909 -7.25 -2.48 -33.15
CA PHE A 909 -6.67 -2.39 -34.49
C PHE A 909 -7.50 -1.54 -35.47
N ARG A 910 -8.41 -0.71 -34.96
CA ARG A 910 -9.43 0.00 -35.77
C ARG A 910 -8.85 0.83 -36.91
N ASN A 911 -7.66 1.39 -36.73
CA ASN A 911 -6.98 2.23 -37.72
C ASN A 911 -6.10 1.45 -38.71
N ARG A 912 -6.11 0.11 -38.67
CA ARG A 912 -5.24 -0.75 -39.49
C ARG A 912 -6.05 -1.56 -40.51
N PRO A 913 -5.87 -1.33 -41.83
CA PRO A 913 -6.65 -2.03 -42.85
C PRO A 913 -6.37 -3.54 -42.94
N GLY A 914 -5.24 -4.01 -42.40
CA GLY A 914 -4.91 -5.45 -42.34
C GLY A 914 -5.70 -6.25 -41.29
N PHE A 915 -6.51 -5.60 -40.46
CA PHE A 915 -7.25 -6.21 -39.34
C PHE A 915 -8.77 -6.15 -39.53
N ILE A 916 -9.23 -5.99 -40.78
CA ILE A 916 -10.66 -5.97 -41.10
C ILE A 916 -11.24 -7.38 -40.97
N LEU A 917 -12.31 -7.51 -40.19
CA LEU A 917 -13.01 -8.78 -40.00
C LEU A 917 -14.28 -8.85 -40.87
N PRO A 918 -14.69 -10.05 -41.33
CA PRO A 918 -15.96 -10.26 -42.04
C PRO A 918 -17.15 -10.13 -41.08
N ASP A 919 -18.37 -10.44 -41.55
CA ASP A 919 -19.55 -10.50 -40.69
C ASP A 919 -19.26 -11.29 -39.40
N ARG A 920 -19.61 -10.74 -38.23
CA ARG A 920 -19.29 -11.35 -36.92
C ARG A 920 -19.77 -12.80 -36.75
N ALA A 921 -20.78 -13.21 -37.51
CA ALA A 921 -21.28 -14.59 -37.52
C ALA A 921 -20.21 -15.57 -38.04
N ASP A 922 -19.39 -15.16 -39.01
CA ASP A 922 -18.30 -15.94 -39.61
C ASP A 922 -17.07 -16.03 -38.69
N VAL A 923 -16.92 -15.05 -37.77
CA VAL A 923 -15.85 -15.03 -36.76
C VAL A 923 -16.20 -15.99 -35.60
N THR A 924 -16.19 -17.29 -35.89
CA THR A 924 -16.50 -18.38 -34.96
C THR A 924 -15.34 -18.69 -34.00
N MET A 925 -15.57 -19.51 -32.98
CA MET A 925 -14.50 -19.93 -32.05
C MET A 925 -13.42 -20.83 -32.70
N THR A 926 -13.60 -21.23 -33.96
CA THR A 926 -12.68 -22.12 -34.69
C THR A 926 -11.80 -21.39 -35.71
N VAL A 927 -11.96 -20.08 -35.88
CA VAL A 927 -11.09 -19.28 -36.77
C VAL A 927 -9.71 -19.13 -36.12
N PRO A 928 -8.63 -18.89 -36.90
CA PRO A 928 -7.26 -19.06 -36.42
C PRO A 928 -6.94 -18.36 -35.08
N PHE A 929 -7.20 -17.06 -34.97
CA PHE A 929 -6.88 -16.32 -33.75
C PHE A 929 -7.77 -16.66 -32.55
N MET A 930 -9.01 -17.09 -32.77
CA MET A 930 -9.92 -17.53 -31.70
C MET A 930 -9.53 -18.93 -31.19
N ASP A 931 -9.12 -19.82 -32.09
CA ASP A 931 -8.62 -21.16 -31.73
C ASP A 931 -7.29 -21.07 -30.96
N ALA A 932 -6.37 -20.20 -31.40
CA ALA A 932 -5.13 -19.90 -30.68
C ALA A 932 -5.41 -19.35 -29.28
N TYR A 933 -6.36 -18.42 -29.16
CA TYR A 933 -6.82 -17.87 -27.90
C TYR A 933 -7.36 -18.94 -26.93
N VAL A 934 -8.24 -19.83 -27.40
CA VAL A 934 -8.80 -20.93 -26.58
C VAL A 934 -7.68 -21.85 -26.10
N LYS A 935 -6.80 -22.28 -27.01
CA LYS A 935 -5.67 -23.16 -26.69
C LYS A 935 -4.74 -22.55 -25.64
N LEU A 936 -4.38 -21.27 -25.82
CA LEU A 936 -3.51 -20.56 -24.88
C LEU A 936 -4.17 -20.42 -23.51
N LEU A 937 -5.46 -20.11 -23.44
CA LEU A 937 -6.18 -19.95 -22.18
C LEU A 937 -6.22 -21.26 -21.39
N ILE A 938 -6.60 -22.36 -22.03
CA ILE A 938 -6.67 -23.68 -21.39
C ILE A 938 -5.29 -24.09 -20.88
N SER A 939 -4.27 -24.02 -21.74
CA SER A 939 -2.90 -24.39 -21.37
C SER A 939 -2.38 -23.55 -20.20
N THR A 940 -2.61 -22.24 -20.25
CA THR A 940 -2.22 -21.31 -19.18
C THR A 940 -2.91 -21.65 -17.85
N CYS A 941 -4.24 -21.75 -17.84
CA CYS A 941 -5.01 -22.03 -16.63
C CYS A 941 -4.62 -23.36 -15.98
N HIS A 942 -4.54 -24.42 -16.78
CA HIS A 942 -4.27 -25.77 -16.27
C HIS A 942 -2.80 -25.92 -15.83
N ARG A 943 -1.88 -25.21 -16.50
CA ARG A 943 -0.50 -25.05 -16.00
C ARG A 943 -0.48 -24.36 -14.65
N ARG A 944 -1.36 -23.39 -14.39
CA ARG A 944 -1.43 -22.69 -13.08
C ARG A 944 -2.37 -23.31 -12.06
N GLY A 945 -3.06 -24.40 -12.40
CA GLY A 945 -3.92 -25.12 -11.46
C GLY A 945 -5.27 -24.43 -11.19
N VAL A 946 -5.72 -23.57 -12.10
CA VAL A 946 -7.00 -22.85 -12.00
C VAL A 946 -7.90 -23.21 -13.19
N HIS A 947 -9.19 -22.87 -13.11
CA HIS A 947 -10.16 -23.25 -14.14
C HIS A 947 -9.96 -22.51 -15.48
N ALA A 948 -10.25 -23.19 -16.58
CA ALA A 948 -10.43 -22.65 -17.92
C ALA A 948 -11.91 -22.78 -18.35
N MET A 949 -12.67 -21.69 -18.27
CA MET A 949 -14.10 -21.67 -18.59
C MET A 949 -14.37 -21.38 -20.07
N GLY A 950 -15.30 -22.12 -20.68
CA GLY A 950 -15.76 -21.96 -22.07
C GLY A 950 -16.77 -20.82 -22.26
N GLY A 951 -17.27 -20.67 -23.50
CA GLY A 951 -18.06 -19.52 -23.92
C GLY A 951 -19.58 -19.68 -23.78
N MET A 952 -20.30 -18.62 -24.17
CA MET A 952 -21.75 -18.50 -24.07
C MET A 952 -22.52 -19.28 -25.14
N ALA A 953 -23.61 -19.94 -24.75
CA ALA A 953 -24.72 -20.29 -25.64
C ALA A 953 -25.97 -19.46 -25.28
N ALA A 954 -26.31 -18.51 -26.15
CA ALA A 954 -27.33 -17.48 -25.89
C ALA A 954 -28.72 -17.76 -26.52
N LEU A 955 -28.93 -18.96 -27.07
CA LEU A 955 -30.13 -19.28 -27.82
C LEU A 955 -31.42 -19.24 -26.96
N ILE A 956 -32.47 -18.62 -27.48
CA ILE A 956 -33.82 -18.64 -26.93
C ILE A 956 -34.69 -19.59 -27.79
N PRO A 957 -35.27 -20.66 -27.21
CA PRO A 957 -36.14 -21.57 -27.95
C PRO A 957 -37.39 -20.86 -28.51
N ARG A 958 -37.72 -21.11 -29.78
CA ARG A 958 -38.90 -20.61 -30.48
C ARG A 958 -40.11 -21.47 -30.20
N LYS A 959 -41.25 -20.90 -29.78
CA LYS A 959 -42.45 -21.70 -29.47
C LYS A 959 -43.16 -22.25 -30.72
N ASP A 960 -42.94 -21.61 -31.86
CA ASP A 960 -43.66 -21.76 -33.11
C ASP A 960 -42.88 -22.57 -34.18
N ASP A 961 -41.59 -22.86 -33.95
CA ASP A 961 -40.72 -23.49 -34.96
C ASP A 961 -39.84 -24.60 -34.37
N PRO A 962 -40.37 -25.83 -34.26
CA PRO A 962 -39.64 -26.98 -33.73
C PRO A 962 -38.40 -27.36 -34.56
N ALA A 963 -38.42 -27.14 -35.87
CA ALA A 963 -37.31 -27.50 -36.76
C ALA A 963 -36.12 -26.54 -36.58
N ALA A 964 -36.38 -25.24 -36.48
CA ALA A 964 -35.36 -24.26 -36.16
C ALA A 964 -34.76 -24.51 -34.77
N ASN A 965 -35.59 -24.87 -33.78
CA ASN A 965 -35.11 -25.25 -32.45
C ASN A 965 -34.20 -26.48 -32.51
N ALA A 966 -34.60 -27.55 -33.20
CA ALA A 966 -33.79 -28.76 -33.28
C ALA A 966 -32.40 -28.47 -33.87
N LYS A 967 -32.34 -27.69 -34.96
CA LYS A 967 -31.08 -27.26 -35.58
C LYS A 967 -30.22 -26.42 -34.64
N ALA A 968 -30.82 -25.47 -33.95
CA ALA A 968 -30.11 -24.57 -33.06
C ALA A 968 -29.62 -25.27 -31.78
N MET A 969 -30.42 -26.19 -31.23
CA MET A 969 -30.02 -27.04 -30.10
C MET A 969 -28.87 -27.98 -30.47
N GLU A 970 -28.85 -28.51 -31.69
CA GLU A 970 -27.74 -29.33 -32.16
C GLU A 970 -26.46 -28.51 -32.35
N SER A 971 -26.57 -27.25 -32.80
CA SER A 971 -25.43 -26.33 -32.82
C SER A 971 -24.88 -26.09 -31.41
N VAL A 972 -25.75 -25.89 -30.41
CA VAL A 972 -25.33 -25.75 -29.01
C VAL A 972 -24.62 -27.01 -28.53
N ARG A 973 -25.15 -28.20 -28.83
CA ARG A 973 -24.51 -29.48 -28.49
C ARG A 973 -23.11 -29.59 -29.11
N ALA A 974 -22.99 -29.30 -30.40
CA ALA A 974 -21.70 -29.34 -31.11
C ALA A 974 -20.68 -28.36 -30.53
N ASP A 975 -21.11 -27.14 -30.19
CA ASP A 975 -20.23 -26.14 -29.58
C ASP A 975 -19.77 -26.54 -28.17
N LYS A 976 -20.68 -27.05 -27.32
CA LYS A 976 -20.31 -27.52 -25.98
C LYS A 976 -19.42 -28.75 -26.03
N LEU A 977 -19.64 -29.63 -27.02
CA LEU A 977 -18.82 -30.81 -27.26
C LEU A 977 -17.39 -30.42 -27.65
N ARG A 978 -17.24 -29.39 -28.50
CA ARG A 978 -15.94 -28.82 -28.84
C ARG A 978 -15.22 -28.28 -27.60
N GLU A 979 -15.92 -27.53 -26.74
CA GLU A 979 -15.32 -26.92 -25.55
C GLU A 979 -14.79 -27.94 -24.56
N VAL A 980 -15.61 -28.92 -24.17
CA VAL A 980 -15.17 -29.96 -23.23
C VAL A 980 -14.06 -30.82 -23.83
N LYS A 981 -14.06 -31.08 -25.14
CA LYS A 981 -12.97 -31.81 -25.81
C LYS A 981 -11.68 -31.00 -25.94
N ALA A 982 -11.76 -29.68 -26.01
CA ALA A 982 -10.59 -28.80 -26.01
C ALA A 982 -9.90 -28.77 -24.64
N GLY A 983 -10.64 -29.06 -23.57
CA GLY A 983 -10.15 -29.08 -22.19
C GLY A 983 -10.77 -28.00 -21.30
N HIS A 984 -11.91 -27.41 -21.66
CA HIS A 984 -12.59 -26.48 -20.74
C HIS A 984 -13.19 -27.23 -19.54
N ASP A 985 -13.09 -26.63 -18.35
CA ASP A 985 -13.66 -27.17 -17.11
C ASP A 985 -15.16 -26.89 -16.95
N GLY A 986 -15.71 -26.02 -17.78
CA GLY A 986 -17.11 -25.67 -17.77
C GLY A 986 -17.50 -24.74 -18.90
N THR A 987 -18.79 -24.40 -19.00
CA THR A 987 -19.34 -23.58 -20.08
C THR A 987 -20.51 -22.70 -19.62
N TRP A 988 -20.86 -21.72 -20.44
CA TRP A 988 -21.95 -20.78 -20.17
C TRP A 988 -23.21 -21.02 -20.99
N VAL A 989 -24.35 -20.77 -20.36
CA VAL A 989 -25.68 -20.68 -20.98
C VAL A 989 -26.42 -19.41 -20.52
N ALA A 990 -27.23 -18.82 -21.39
CA ALA A 990 -28.06 -17.65 -21.03
C ALA A 990 -29.52 -18.01 -20.71
N HIS A 991 -29.93 -19.26 -20.98
CA HIS A 991 -31.33 -19.68 -20.82
C HIS A 991 -31.42 -21.07 -20.15
N PRO A 992 -32.32 -21.26 -19.17
CA PRO A 992 -32.45 -22.54 -18.45
C PRO A 992 -32.69 -23.76 -19.34
N ALA A 993 -33.37 -23.57 -20.47
CA ALA A 993 -33.63 -24.65 -21.44
C ALA A 993 -32.37 -25.23 -22.11
N LEU A 994 -31.23 -24.53 -22.04
CA LEU A 994 -29.95 -25.01 -22.58
C LEU A 994 -29.12 -25.76 -21.54
N ALA A 995 -29.47 -25.62 -20.26
CA ALA A 995 -28.69 -26.17 -19.15
C ALA A 995 -28.57 -27.69 -19.22
N SER A 996 -29.66 -28.39 -19.59
CA SER A 996 -29.64 -29.85 -19.71
C SER A 996 -28.72 -30.33 -20.83
N ILE A 997 -28.74 -29.67 -21.99
CA ILE A 997 -27.87 -30.04 -23.13
C ILE A 997 -26.40 -29.86 -22.76
N ALA A 998 -26.05 -28.71 -22.16
CA ALA A 998 -24.69 -28.46 -21.72
C ALA A 998 -24.26 -29.48 -20.64
N SER A 999 -25.14 -29.78 -19.70
CA SER A 999 -24.87 -30.74 -18.62
C SER A 999 -24.66 -32.15 -19.15
N GLU A 1000 -25.50 -32.63 -20.06
CA GLU A 1000 -25.35 -33.95 -20.71
C GLU A 1000 -23.98 -34.08 -21.37
N VAL A 1001 -23.59 -33.10 -22.18
CA VAL A 1001 -22.31 -33.10 -22.91
C VAL A 1001 -21.12 -33.09 -21.95
N PHE A 1002 -21.13 -32.22 -20.93
CA PHE A 1002 -20.04 -32.15 -19.96
C PHE A 1002 -20.02 -33.37 -19.03
N ASN A 1003 -21.16 -33.92 -18.64
CA ASN A 1003 -21.21 -35.15 -17.84
C ASN A 1003 -20.63 -36.36 -18.59
N GLU A 1004 -20.88 -36.46 -19.89
CA GLU A 1004 -20.35 -37.55 -20.73
C GLU A 1004 -18.84 -37.44 -20.94
N HIS A 1005 -18.32 -36.24 -21.22
CA HIS A 1005 -16.92 -36.05 -21.63
C HIS A 1005 -15.99 -35.51 -20.52
N MET A 1006 -16.54 -35.06 -19.40
CA MET A 1006 -15.83 -34.66 -18.18
C MET A 1006 -16.46 -35.38 -16.97
N PRO A 1007 -16.13 -36.67 -16.76
CA PRO A 1007 -16.66 -37.44 -15.64
C PRO A 1007 -16.11 -37.00 -14.27
N THR A 1008 -15.00 -36.26 -14.26
CA THR A 1008 -14.45 -35.60 -13.07
C THR A 1008 -15.16 -34.28 -12.79
N ALA A 1009 -14.88 -33.65 -11.65
CA ALA A 1009 -15.42 -32.33 -11.31
C ALA A 1009 -14.93 -31.21 -12.27
N ASN A 1010 -13.72 -31.38 -12.80
CA ASN A 1010 -13.03 -30.48 -13.71
C ASN A 1010 -11.94 -31.25 -14.47
N GLN A 1011 -11.23 -30.60 -15.40
CA GLN A 1011 -10.13 -31.12 -16.21
C GLN A 1011 -8.82 -30.35 -16.01
N ILE A 1012 -8.65 -29.62 -14.90
CA ILE A 1012 -7.42 -28.86 -14.56
C ILE A 1012 -6.13 -29.72 -14.66
N PHE A 1013 -6.25 -31.04 -14.46
CA PHE A 1013 -5.15 -31.99 -14.60
C PHE A 1013 -4.75 -32.29 -16.05
N VAL A 1014 -5.59 -31.97 -17.04
CA VAL A 1014 -5.31 -32.13 -18.48
C VAL A 1014 -4.49 -30.93 -18.94
N ARG A 1015 -3.19 -31.09 -19.16
CA ARG A 1015 -2.30 -29.98 -19.53
C ARG A 1015 -1.86 -30.10 -21.00
N PRO A 1016 -2.62 -29.53 -21.95
CA PRO A 1016 -2.21 -29.56 -23.35
C PRO A 1016 -0.95 -28.70 -23.54
N GLU A 1017 0.07 -29.28 -24.15
CA GLU A 1017 1.23 -28.51 -24.63
C GLU A 1017 0.84 -27.82 -25.93
N VAL A 1018 0.82 -26.48 -25.90
CA VAL A 1018 0.52 -25.64 -27.05
C VAL A 1018 1.60 -24.58 -27.18
N ASN A 1019 1.97 -24.26 -28.42
CA ASN A 1019 2.87 -23.16 -28.72
C ASN A 1019 2.08 -22.12 -29.50
N VAL A 1020 1.55 -21.12 -28.78
CA VAL A 1020 0.79 -20.01 -29.37
C VAL A 1020 1.69 -18.79 -29.41
N THR A 1021 1.92 -18.28 -30.61
CA THR A 1021 2.73 -17.08 -30.83
C THR A 1021 1.87 -15.82 -30.86
N ARG A 1022 2.51 -14.65 -30.84
CA ARG A 1022 1.81 -13.38 -31.07
C ARG A 1022 1.04 -13.39 -32.38
N ASP A 1023 1.68 -13.85 -33.45
CA ASP A 1023 1.10 -13.75 -34.78
C ASP A 1023 -0.11 -14.70 -34.93
N ASP A 1024 -0.17 -15.79 -34.17
CA ASP A 1024 -1.36 -16.65 -34.08
C ASP A 1024 -2.55 -15.90 -33.45
N LEU A 1025 -2.33 -15.20 -32.33
CA LEU A 1025 -3.36 -14.39 -31.65
C LEU A 1025 -3.80 -13.16 -32.45
N LEU A 1026 -2.97 -12.70 -33.40
CA LEU A 1026 -3.25 -11.55 -34.26
C LEU A 1026 -3.72 -11.95 -35.67
N ASN A 1027 -3.88 -13.24 -35.94
CA ASN A 1027 -4.22 -13.75 -37.26
C ASN A 1027 -5.68 -13.44 -37.66
N SER A 1028 -5.86 -12.30 -38.32
CA SER A 1028 -7.15 -11.82 -38.83
C SER A 1028 -7.64 -12.53 -40.10
N VAL A 1029 -6.95 -13.57 -40.59
CA VAL A 1029 -7.37 -14.32 -41.79
C VAL A 1029 -8.57 -15.20 -41.45
N VAL A 1030 -9.75 -14.62 -41.51
CA VAL A 1030 -11.03 -15.27 -41.24
C VAL A 1030 -11.75 -15.55 -42.56
N PRO A 1031 -12.08 -16.81 -42.88
CA PRO A 1031 -12.98 -17.13 -43.98
C PRO A 1031 -14.36 -16.50 -43.72
N GLY A 1032 -14.85 -15.68 -44.64
CA GLY A 1032 -16.14 -15.02 -44.47
C GLY A 1032 -16.34 -13.90 -45.49
N LYS A 1033 -17.51 -13.27 -45.43
CA LYS A 1033 -17.85 -12.12 -46.28
C LYS A 1033 -18.44 -11.01 -45.43
N ILE A 1034 -18.38 -9.78 -45.95
CA ILE A 1034 -19.16 -8.66 -45.43
C ILE A 1034 -20.36 -8.55 -46.34
N THR A 1035 -21.58 -8.58 -45.79
CA THR A 1035 -22.81 -8.66 -46.59
C THR A 1035 -23.76 -7.50 -46.29
N ASP A 1036 -24.61 -7.13 -47.25
CA ASP A 1036 -25.67 -6.14 -47.04
C ASP A 1036 -26.61 -6.56 -45.88
N ASP A 1037 -26.90 -7.85 -45.76
CA ASP A 1037 -27.68 -8.42 -44.67
C ASP A 1037 -26.96 -8.31 -43.31
N GLY A 1038 -25.65 -8.57 -43.28
CA GLY A 1038 -24.80 -8.37 -42.10
C GLY A 1038 -24.81 -6.92 -41.60
N VAL A 1039 -24.73 -5.95 -42.52
CA VAL A 1039 -24.84 -4.52 -42.22
C VAL A 1039 -26.21 -4.19 -41.62
N LYS A 1040 -27.30 -4.62 -42.28
CA LYS A 1040 -28.67 -4.38 -41.79
C LYS A 1040 -28.91 -5.00 -40.42
N LYS A 1041 -28.44 -6.23 -40.20
CA LYS A 1041 -28.55 -6.94 -38.91
C LYS A 1041 -27.78 -6.23 -37.80
N ASN A 1042 -26.55 -5.79 -38.06
CA ASN A 1042 -25.76 -5.06 -37.06
C ASN A 1042 -26.44 -3.74 -36.67
N LEU A 1043 -26.98 -2.98 -37.64
CA LEU A 1043 -27.73 -1.75 -37.35
C LEU A 1043 -29.00 -2.03 -36.52
N HIS A 1044 -29.78 -3.04 -36.92
CA HIS A 1044 -30.99 -3.44 -36.18
C HIS A 1044 -30.68 -3.84 -34.74
N ILE A 1045 -29.63 -4.63 -34.53
CA ILE A 1045 -29.23 -5.10 -33.19
C ILE A 1045 -28.76 -3.95 -32.32
N CYS A 1046 -27.91 -3.05 -32.84
CA CYS A 1046 -27.51 -1.87 -32.09
C CYS A 1046 -28.72 -1.03 -31.69
N LEU A 1047 -29.64 -0.74 -32.61
CA LEU A 1047 -30.85 0.03 -32.30
C LEU A 1047 -31.72 -0.65 -31.25
N ALA A 1048 -32.04 -1.93 -31.44
CA ALA A 1048 -32.90 -2.69 -30.52
C ALA A 1048 -32.28 -2.83 -29.13
N TYR A 1049 -30.98 -3.11 -29.05
CA TYR A 1049 -30.28 -3.24 -27.79
C TYR A 1049 -30.17 -1.89 -27.07
N MET A 1050 -29.69 -0.84 -27.75
CA MET A 1050 -29.54 0.49 -27.15
C MET A 1050 -30.89 1.06 -26.69
N GLU A 1051 -31.97 0.79 -27.42
CA GLU A 1051 -33.33 1.17 -27.03
C GLU A 1051 -33.76 0.48 -25.73
N GLY A 1052 -33.55 -0.83 -25.63
CA GLY A 1052 -33.82 -1.60 -24.41
C GLY A 1052 -32.99 -1.10 -23.22
N TRP A 1053 -31.70 -0.88 -23.45
CA TRP A 1053 -30.75 -0.41 -22.43
C TRP A 1053 -31.12 0.97 -21.91
N LEU A 1054 -31.53 1.90 -22.79
CA LEU A 1054 -32.05 3.23 -22.42
C LEU A 1054 -33.36 3.19 -21.61
N ARG A 1055 -34.04 2.04 -21.59
CA ARG A 1055 -35.20 1.78 -20.72
C ARG A 1055 -34.84 0.96 -19.47
N GLY A 1056 -33.55 0.76 -19.20
CA GLY A 1056 -33.06 -0.04 -18.08
C GLY A 1056 -33.09 -1.55 -18.32
N VAL A 1057 -33.22 -2.02 -19.56
CA VAL A 1057 -33.22 -3.45 -19.91
C VAL A 1057 -31.94 -3.82 -20.66
N GLY A 1058 -30.95 -4.33 -19.93
CA GLY A 1058 -29.65 -4.73 -20.49
C GLY A 1058 -29.59 -6.16 -21.04
N CYS A 1059 -30.60 -7.00 -20.76
CA CYS A 1059 -30.68 -8.38 -21.23
C CYS A 1059 -31.87 -8.49 -22.19
N SER A 1060 -31.60 -8.48 -23.50
CA SER A 1060 -32.63 -8.29 -24.52
C SER A 1060 -32.75 -9.49 -25.45
N ALA A 1061 -33.96 -10.01 -25.60
CA ALA A 1061 -34.27 -11.05 -26.58
C ALA A 1061 -34.36 -10.45 -27.99
N ILE A 1062 -33.30 -10.56 -28.78
CA ILE A 1062 -33.21 -10.01 -30.14
C ILE A 1062 -32.91 -11.15 -31.09
N ASN A 1063 -33.71 -11.33 -32.14
CA ASN A 1063 -33.53 -12.39 -33.14
C ASN A 1063 -33.38 -13.81 -32.53
N TYR A 1064 -34.12 -14.09 -31.46
CA TYR A 1064 -34.10 -15.35 -30.71
C TYR A 1064 -32.76 -15.65 -30.01
N LEU A 1065 -31.94 -14.62 -29.77
CA LEU A 1065 -30.76 -14.68 -28.93
C LEU A 1065 -30.98 -13.77 -27.72
N MET A 1066 -30.46 -14.19 -26.58
CA MET A 1066 -30.38 -13.35 -25.39
C MET A 1066 -29.12 -12.50 -25.49
N GLU A 1067 -29.28 -11.27 -25.97
CA GLU A 1067 -28.17 -10.36 -26.25
C GLU A 1067 -27.88 -9.45 -25.06
N ASP A 1068 -26.60 -9.14 -24.90
CA ASP A 1068 -26.04 -8.21 -23.93
C ASP A 1068 -25.26 -7.09 -24.65
N ALA A 1069 -24.58 -6.22 -23.89
CA ALA A 1069 -23.92 -5.04 -24.46
C ALA A 1069 -22.82 -5.41 -25.46
N ALA A 1070 -22.08 -6.49 -25.22
CA ALA A 1070 -21.02 -6.96 -26.10
C ALA A 1070 -21.51 -7.22 -27.54
N THR A 1071 -22.75 -7.68 -27.72
CA THR A 1071 -23.35 -7.84 -29.06
C THR A 1071 -23.53 -6.50 -29.76
N ALA A 1072 -24.01 -5.47 -29.06
CA ALA A 1072 -24.12 -4.11 -29.62
C ALA A 1072 -22.74 -3.50 -29.90
N GLU A 1073 -21.76 -3.74 -29.03
CA GLU A 1073 -20.39 -3.25 -29.17
C GLU A 1073 -19.70 -3.79 -30.42
N VAL A 1074 -19.72 -5.11 -30.64
CA VAL A 1074 -19.13 -5.71 -31.84
C VAL A 1074 -19.89 -5.27 -33.09
N SER A 1075 -21.22 -5.17 -33.04
CA SER A 1075 -22.04 -4.72 -34.18
C SER A 1075 -21.74 -3.29 -34.60
N ARG A 1076 -21.68 -2.32 -33.68
CA ARG A 1076 -21.32 -0.92 -34.04
C ARG A 1076 -19.88 -0.82 -34.51
N THR A 1077 -18.98 -1.59 -33.90
CA THR A 1077 -17.55 -1.50 -34.16
C THR A 1077 -17.20 -2.09 -35.53
N GLN A 1078 -17.88 -3.15 -35.97
CA GLN A 1078 -17.78 -3.65 -37.34
C GLN A 1078 -18.26 -2.63 -38.37
N LEU A 1079 -19.43 -2.02 -38.15
CA LEU A 1079 -19.96 -0.99 -39.03
C LEU A 1079 -18.98 0.19 -39.15
N TRP A 1080 -18.46 0.67 -38.02
CA TRP A 1080 -17.45 1.71 -37.99
C TRP A 1080 -16.20 1.32 -38.80
N GLN A 1081 -15.67 0.11 -38.59
CA GLN A 1081 -14.46 -0.36 -39.27
C GLN A 1081 -14.66 -0.47 -40.78
N TRP A 1082 -15.79 -1.01 -41.22
CA TRP A 1082 -16.08 -1.18 -42.64
C TRP A 1082 -16.21 0.17 -43.37
N VAL A 1083 -16.87 1.15 -42.74
CA VAL A 1083 -16.96 2.51 -43.29
C VAL A 1083 -15.61 3.22 -43.26
N LYS A 1084 -14.85 3.12 -42.16
CA LYS A 1084 -13.52 3.72 -42.02
C LYS A 1084 -12.57 3.33 -43.14
N HIS A 1085 -12.59 2.04 -43.51
CA HIS A 1085 -11.69 1.48 -44.53
C HIS A 1085 -12.34 1.41 -45.92
N GLY A 1086 -13.56 1.93 -46.10
CA GLY A 1086 -14.25 2.00 -47.39
C GLY A 1086 -14.49 0.64 -48.04
N VAL A 1087 -14.85 -0.36 -47.23
CA VAL A 1087 -15.03 -1.75 -47.66
C VAL A 1087 -16.31 -1.90 -48.49
N SER A 1088 -16.30 -2.79 -49.49
CA SER A 1088 -17.51 -3.17 -50.23
C SER A 1088 -18.07 -4.50 -49.73
N THR A 1089 -19.40 -4.61 -49.71
CA THR A 1089 -20.08 -5.87 -49.43
C THR A 1089 -19.91 -6.86 -50.58
N ALA A 1090 -20.21 -8.13 -50.32
CA ALA A 1090 -20.20 -9.20 -51.33
C ALA A 1090 -21.19 -8.94 -52.47
N GLU A 1091 -22.27 -8.20 -52.19
CA GLU A 1091 -23.28 -7.77 -53.15
C GLU A 1091 -22.81 -6.56 -54.00
N GLY A 1092 -21.69 -5.93 -53.65
CA GLY A 1092 -21.09 -4.81 -54.38
C GLY A 1092 -21.46 -3.43 -53.82
N THR A 1093 -22.18 -3.36 -52.71
CA THR A 1093 -22.51 -2.10 -52.03
C THR A 1093 -21.25 -1.53 -51.38
N LYS A 1094 -20.85 -0.34 -51.78
CA LYS A 1094 -19.74 0.37 -51.13
C LYS A 1094 -20.21 0.94 -49.79
N LEU A 1095 -19.58 0.54 -48.69
CA LEU A 1095 -19.92 1.03 -47.37
C LEU A 1095 -19.25 2.39 -47.15
N ASP A 1096 -20.08 3.43 -47.22
CA ASP A 1096 -19.73 4.80 -46.85
C ASP A 1096 -20.76 5.39 -45.87
N LYS A 1097 -20.48 6.60 -45.39
CA LYS A 1097 -21.35 7.33 -44.46
C LYS A 1097 -22.78 7.47 -44.99
N THR A 1098 -22.96 7.73 -46.28
CA THR A 1098 -24.29 7.94 -46.88
C THR A 1098 -25.10 6.63 -46.85
N CYS A 1099 -24.48 5.53 -47.27
CA CYS A 1099 -25.11 4.21 -47.32
C CYS A 1099 -25.58 3.74 -45.93
N VAL A 1100 -24.68 3.77 -44.94
CA VAL A 1100 -24.96 3.26 -43.60
C VAL A 1100 -25.98 4.14 -42.88
N LEU A 1101 -25.89 5.47 -43.02
CA LEU A 1101 -26.85 6.39 -42.41
C LEU A 1101 -28.25 6.30 -43.05
N GLY A 1102 -28.34 6.13 -44.37
CA GLY A 1102 -29.62 5.91 -45.04
C GLY A 1102 -30.32 4.64 -44.54
N THR A 1103 -29.55 3.56 -44.35
CA THR A 1103 -30.06 2.30 -43.80
C THR A 1103 -30.48 2.43 -42.34
N LEU A 1104 -29.69 3.16 -41.53
CA LEU A 1104 -30.01 3.48 -40.14
C LEU A 1104 -31.33 4.26 -40.03
N ASP A 1105 -31.53 5.28 -40.87
CA ASP A 1105 -32.73 6.12 -40.87
C ASP A 1105 -33.98 5.33 -41.26
N GLN A 1106 -33.86 4.43 -42.24
CA GLN A 1106 -34.94 3.53 -42.61
C GLN A 1106 -35.32 2.60 -41.45
N LEU A 1107 -34.34 1.91 -40.87
CA LEU A 1107 -34.57 0.98 -39.75
C LEU A 1107 -35.14 1.68 -38.53
N THR A 1108 -34.67 2.89 -38.21
CA THR A 1108 -35.17 3.67 -37.08
C THR A 1108 -36.67 3.96 -37.25
N LYS A 1109 -37.10 4.39 -38.44
CA LYS A 1109 -38.52 4.63 -38.73
C LYS A 1109 -39.37 3.36 -38.65
N GLU A 1110 -38.87 2.25 -39.21
CA GLU A 1110 -39.57 0.95 -39.19
C GLU A 1110 -39.77 0.44 -37.75
N LEU A 1111 -38.72 0.51 -36.92
CA LEU A 1111 -38.76 0.07 -35.53
C LEU A 1111 -39.60 1.02 -34.66
N ALA A 1112 -39.44 2.33 -34.81
CA ALA A 1112 -40.22 3.31 -34.07
C ALA A 1112 -41.73 3.22 -34.36
N ALA A 1113 -42.12 2.93 -35.61
CA ALA A 1113 -43.52 2.79 -36.01
C ALA A 1113 -44.19 1.52 -35.46
N SER A 1114 -43.42 0.46 -35.22
CA SER A 1114 -43.92 -0.81 -34.69
C SER A 1114 -43.79 -0.93 -33.17
N ALA A 1115 -43.11 0.02 -32.52
CA ALA A 1115 -42.86 0.01 -31.08
C ALA A 1115 -43.98 0.68 -30.28
N PRO A 1116 -44.11 0.36 -28.97
CA PRO A 1116 -45.03 1.05 -28.07
C PRO A 1116 -44.79 2.58 -27.99
N ALA A 1117 -45.81 3.31 -27.54
CA ALA A 1117 -45.66 4.73 -27.18
C ALA A 1117 -44.56 4.90 -26.11
N ASN A 1118 -43.74 5.95 -26.25
CA ASN A 1118 -42.55 6.25 -25.42
C ASN A 1118 -41.32 5.33 -25.61
N ASN A 1119 -41.22 4.63 -26.74
CA ASN A 1119 -39.97 3.97 -27.14
C ASN A 1119 -38.79 4.96 -27.26
N LYS A 1120 -37.56 4.44 -27.24
CA LYS A 1120 -36.33 5.23 -27.29
C LYS A 1120 -35.55 5.06 -28.60
N PHE A 1121 -36.17 4.59 -29.68
CA PHE A 1121 -35.46 4.30 -30.95
C PHE A 1121 -34.81 5.52 -31.57
N GLU A 1122 -35.51 6.67 -31.60
CA GLU A 1122 -34.95 7.93 -32.10
C GLU A 1122 -33.77 8.41 -31.26
N LEU A 1123 -33.82 8.22 -29.94
CA LEU A 1123 -32.73 8.54 -29.03
C LEU A 1123 -31.52 7.61 -29.24
N ALA A 1124 -31.76 6.30 -29.36
CA ALA A 1124 -30.72 5.32 -29.69
C ALA A 1124 -30.05 5.67 -31.03
N ALA A 1125 -30.84 6.00 -32.06
CA ALA A 1125 -30.34 6.40 -33.37
C ALA A 1125 -29.49 7.68 -33.33
N LYS A 1126 -29.88 8.67 -32.51
CA LYS A 1126 -29.09 9.91 -32.30
C LYS A 1126 -27.66 9.59 -31.85
N TYR A 1127 -27.49 8.68 -30.89
CA TYR A 1127 -26.17 8.30 -30.38
C TYR A 1127 -25.42 7.32 -31.29
N LEU A 1128 -26.14 6.42 -31.98
CA LEU A 1128 -25.54 5.47 -32.90
C LEU A 1128 -25.02 6.12 -34.18
N ARG A 1129 -25.69 7.17 -34.67
CA ARG A 1129 -25.36 7.88 -35.92
C ARG A 1129 -23.88 8.22 -36.07
N PRO A 1130 -23.22 8.95 -35.16
CA PRO A 1130 -21.79 9.25 -35.28
C PRO A 1130 -20.89 8.01 -35.14
N GLN A 1131 -21.35 6.97 -34.45
CA GLN A 1131 -20.56 5.78 -34.13
C GLN A 1131 -20.43 4.78 -35.28
N VAL A 1132 -21.11 5.01 -36.41
CA VAL A 1132 -21.09 4.12 -37.58
C VAL A 1132 -20.57 4.80 -38.84
N THR A 1133 -20.03 6.03 -38.73
CA THR A 1133 -19.54 6.80 -39.88
C THR A 1133 -18.05 6.59 -40.20
N GLY A 1134 -17.33 5.86 -39.35
CA GLY A 1134 -15.86 5.75 -39.45
C GLY A 1134 -15.10 7.00 -38.99
N GLU A 1135 -15.79 7.99 -38.41
CA GLU A 1135 -15.18 9.24 -37.93
C GLU A 1135 -15.02 9.20 -36.41
N ASP A 1136 -16.12 9.28 -35.67
CA ASP A 1136 -16.12 9.27 -34.20
C ASP A 1136 -16.16 7.85 -33.66
N TYR A 1137 -15.41 7.59 -32.58
CA TYR A 1137 -15.38 6.26 -31.95
C TYR A 1137 -15.33 6.38 -30.43
N ALA A 1138 -16.46 6.10 -29.79
CA ALA A 1138 -16.54 5.93 -28.34
C ALA A 1138 -15.93 4.58 -27.95
N SER A 1139 -15.18 4.55 -26.84
CA SER A 1139 -14.58 3.30 -26.36
C SER A 1139 -15.62 2.26 -25.98
N PHE A 1140 -16.77 2.68 -25.43
CA PHE A 1140 -17.88 1.81 -25.05
C PHE A 1140 -19.23 2.51 -25.30
N VAL A 1141 -20.25 1.76 -25.74
CA VAL A 1141 -21.63 2.22 -25.93
C VAL A 1141 -22.30 2.52 -24.60
N THR A 1142 -21.94 1.80 -23.54
CA THR A 1142 -22.47 2.00 -22.19
C THR A 1142 -22.08 3.37 -21.64
N THR A 1143 -20.80 3.74 -21.72
CA THR A 1143 -20.33 5.09 -21.34
C THR A 1143 -20.99 6.17 -22.19
N LEU A 1144 -21.20 5.92 -23.48
CA LEU A 1144 -21.85 6.87 -24.40
C LEU A 1144 -23.31 7.18 -24.00
N LEU A 1145 -24.04 6.18 -23.51
CA LEU A 1145 -25.47 6.30 -23.19
C LEU A 1145 -25.76 6.58 -21.72
N TYR A 1146 -24.77 6.42 -20.82
CA TYR A 1146 -25.02 6.39 -19.39
C TYR A 1146 -25.66 7.66 -18.82
N ASP A 1147 -25.34 8.83 -19.38
CA ASP A 1147 -25.95 10.10 -18.95
C ASP A 1147 -27.47 10.15 -19.19
N GLU A 1148 -27.98 9.47 -20.23
CA GLU A 1148 -29.41 9.45 -20.54
C GLU A 1148 -30.23 8.61 -19.54
N ILE A 1149 -29.57 7.73 -18.78
CA ILE A 1149 -30.20 6.89 -17.76
C ILE A 1149 -29.77 7.27 -16.33
N THR A 1150 -28.97 8.32 -16.19
CA THR A 1150 -28.53 8.85 -14.89
C THR A 1150 -29.58 9.84 -14.38
N SER A 1151 -30.20 9.53 -13.26
CA SER A 1151 -31.22 10.39 -12.63
C SER A 1151 -30.72 10.93 -11.29
N ILE A 1152 -30.30 12.19 -11.27
CA ILE A 1152 -29.82 12.87 -10.06
C ILE A 1152 -30.99 13.63 -9.42
N SER A 1153 -31.30 13.32 -8.16
CA SER A 1153 -32.24 14.09 -7.33
C SER A 1153 -31.48 15.12 -6.47
N PRO A 1154 -32.08 16.26 -6.07
CA PRO A 1154 -31.47 17.17 -5.11
C PRO A 1154 -31.25 16.42 -3.79
N SER A 1155 -29.97 16.14 -3.49
CA SER A 1155 -29.42 15.49 -2.29
C SER A 1155 -30.45 15.07 -1.23
N GLY A 1156 -30.83 13.80 -1.21
CA GLY A 1156 -31.45 13.22 -0.02
C GLY A 1156 -30.41 13.20 1.09
N LYS A 1157 -30.56 14.03 2.12
CA LYS A 1157 -29.75 13.91 3.34
C LYS A 1157 -30.13 12.58 4.01
N LEU A 1158 -29.15 11.70 4.19
CA LEU A 1158 -29.25 10.52 5.05
C LEU A 1158 -29.58 10.94 6.49
#